data_AF-B3KW17-F1
#
_entry.id   AF-B3KW17-F1
#
_cell.length_a   1.000
_cell.length_b   1.000
_cell.length_c   1.000
_cell.angle_alpha   90.00
_cell.angle_beta   90.00
_cell.angle_gamma   90.00
#
_symmetry.space_group_name_H-M   'P 1'
#
loop_
_entity.id
_entity.type
_entity.pdbx_description
1 polymer ?
#
loop_
_entity_poly.entity_id
_entity_poly.type
_entity_poly.pdbx_seq_one_letter_code
_entity_poly.pdbx_strand_id
1 'polypeptide(L)'
;MARLHEHLKYFVNMKISTDKSWQGVTIYFSGHETPGEGEHKIMEFIRSEKAKPDHDPNTRHCLYGLDADLIMLGLTSHEAHFSLLREEVRFGGKKTQRVCAPEETTFHLLHLSLMREYIDYEFSVLKEKITFKYDIERIIDDWILMGFLVGNDFIPHLPHLHINHDALPLLYGTYVTILPELGGYINESGHLNLPRFEKYLVKLSDFDREHFSEVFVDLKWFESKVGNKYLNEAAGVAAEEARNYKEKKKLKGQENSLCWTALDKNEGEMITSKDNLEDETEDDDLFETEFRQYKRTYYMTKMGVDVVSDDFLADQAACYVQAIQWILHYYYHGVQSWSWYYPYHYAPFLSDIHNISTLKIHFELGKPFKPFEQLLAVLPAASKNLLPACYQHLMTNEDSPIIEYYPPDFKTDLNGKQQEWEAVVLIPFIDEKRLLEAMETCNHSLKKEERKRNQHSECLMCWYDRDTEFIYPSPWPEKFPAIERCCTRYKIISLDAWRVDINKNKITRIDQKALYFCGFPTLKHIRHKFFLKKSGVQVFQQSSRGENMMLEILVDAESDELTVENVASSVLGKSVFVNWPHLEEARVVAVSDGETKFYLEEPPGTQKLYSGRTAPPSKVVHLGDKEQSNWAKEVQGISEHYLRRKGIIINETSAVVYAQLLTGRKYQINQNGEVRLEKQWSKQVVPFVYQTIVKDIRAFDSRFSNIKTLDDLFPLRSMVFMLGTPYYGCTGEVQDSGDVITEGRIRVIFSIPCEPNLDALIQNQHKYSIKYNPGYVLASRLGVSGYLVSRFTGSIFIGRGSRRK
;
A
#
# COMPACT_ATOMS: atom_id res chain seq x y z
N MET A 1 0.79 -18.22 -20.53
CA MET A 1 0.31 -16.85 -20.80
C MET A 1 -0.62 -16.76 -22.00
N ALA A 2 -0.21 -17.08 -23.23
CA ALA A 2 -1.10 -16.98 -24.40
C ALA A 2 -2.47 -17.68 -24.24
N ARG A 3 -2.49 -18.93 -23.73
CA ARG A 3 -3.75 -19.64 -23.42
C ARG A 3 -4.58 -18.92 -22.36
N LEU A 4 -3.95 -18.44 -21.29
CA LEU A 4 -4.63 -17.71 -20.21
C LEU A 4 -5.30 -16.45 -20.75
N HIS A 5 -4.60 -15.71 -21.62
CA HIS A 5 -5.11 -14.50 -22.27
C HIS A 5 -6.41 -14.77 -23.05
N GLU A 6 -6.45 -15.82 -23.86
CA GLU A 6 -7.65 -16.20 -24.62
C GLU A 6 -8.80 -16.67 -23.70
N HIS A 7 -8.49 -17.40 -22.63
CA HIS A 7 -9.51 -17.77 -21.63
C HIS A 7 -10.07 -16.54 -20.88
N LEU A 8 -9.24 -15.55 -20.56
CA LEU A 8 -9.68 -14.31 -19.92
C LEU A 8 -10.52 -13.45 -20.87
N LYS A 9 -10.16 -13.35 -22.17
CA LYS A 9 -11.01 -12.70 -23.18
C LYS A 9 -12.39 -13.36 -23.24
N TYR A 10 -12.44 -14.68 -23.29
CA TYR A 10 -13.70 -15.43 -23.24
C TYR A 10 -14.49 -15.11 -21.96
N PHE A 11 -13.83 -15.11 -20.80
CA PHE A 11 -14.46 -14.80 -19.51
C PHE A 11 -15.05 -13.38 -19.49
N VAL A 12 -14.34 -12.37 -19.99
CA VAL A 12 -14.83 -10.99 -20.08
C VAL A 12 -16.06 -10.90 -20.97
N ASN A 13 -16.03 -11.50 -22.17
CA ASN A 13 -17.18 -11.52 -23.08
C ASN A 13 -18.39 -12.23 -22.45
N MET A 14 -18.16 -13.34 -21.76
CA MET A 14 -19.20 -14.08 -21.03
C MET A 14 -19.81 -13.19 -19.95
N LYS A 15 -18.97 -12.58 -19.09
CA LYS A 15 -19.43 -11.73 -17.99
C LYS A 15 -20.22 -10.53 -18.46
N ILE A 16 -19.74 -9.77 -19.45
CA ILE A 16 -20.47 -8.65 -20.04
C ILE A 16 -21.85 -9.09 -20.58
N SER A 17 -21.91 -10.25 -21.22
CA SER A 17 -23.14 -10.73 -21.86
C SER A 17 -24.15 -11.30 -20.86
N THR A 18 -23.70 -11.94 -19.77
CA THR A 18 -24.58 -12.67 -18.84
C THR A 18 -24.82 -11.96 -17.50
N ASP A 19 -23.91 -11.12 -17.04
CA ASP A 19 -23.92 -10.53 -15.69
C ASP A 19 -24.31 -9.05 -15.76
N LYS A 20 -25.48 -8.70 -15.24
CA LYS A 20 -26.00 -7.32 -15.26
C LYS A 20 -25.06 -6.32 -14.58
N SER A 21 -24.27 -6.76 -13.60
CA SER A 21 -23.32 -5.90 -12.89
C SER A 21 -22.17 -5.44 -13.80
N TRP A 22 -21.92 -6.15 -14.91
CA TRP A 22 -20.88 -5.85 -15.89
C TRP A 22 -21.37 -5.01 -17.08
N GLN A 23 -22.69 -4.77 -17.19
CA GLN A 23 -23.28 -4.10 -18.37
C GLN A 23 -23.24 -2.56 -18.29
N GLY A 24 -22.99 -1.99 -17.10
CA GLY A 24 -22.85 -0.55 -16.87
C GLY A 24 -21.41 -0.05 -16.72
N VAL A 25 -20.42 -0.90 -16.98
CA VAL A 25 -18.99 -0.58 -16.79
C VAL A 25 -18.23 -0.70 -18.12
N THR A 26 -17.22 0.14 -18.29
CA THR A 26 -16.23 0.00 -19.37
C THR A 26 -15.06 -0.81 -18.86
N ILE A 27 -14.69 -1.86 -19.57
CA ILE A 27 -13.65 -2.81 -19.16
C ILE A 27 -12.44 -2.66 -20.06
N TYR A 28 -11.30 -2.34 -19.47
CA TYR A 28 -10.02 -2.32 -20.16
C TYR A 28 -9.25 -3.59 -19.83
N PHE A 29 -8.85 -4.34 -20.86
CA PHE A 29 -8.12 -5.58 -20.73
C PHE A 29 -6.73 -5.44 -21.39
N SER A 30 -5.71 -5.22 -20.55
CA SER A 30 -4.31 -5.11 -20.95
C SER A 30 -3.52 -6.33 -20.46
N GLY A 31 -3.40 -7.33 -21.33
CA GLY A 31 -2.72 -8.60 -21.02
C GLY A 31 -1.19 -8.54 -21.15
N HIS A 32 -0.58 -9.73 -21.25
CA HIS A 32 0.88 -9.87 -21.39
C HIS A 32 1.41 -9.47 -22.78
N GLU A 33 0.52 -9.23 -23.75
CA GLU A 33 0.90 -8.84 -25.10
C GLU A 33 1.26 -7.34 -25.18
N THR A 34 0.76 -6.53 -24.24
CA THR A 34 1.10 -5.11 -24.08
C THR A 34 2.29 -4.98 -23.13
N PRO A 35 3.42 -4.37 -23.57
CA PRO A 35 4.62 -4.16 -22.75
C PRO A 35 4.35 -3.37 -21.47
N GLY A 36 5.17 -3.61 -20.44
CA GLY A 36 5.11 -2.92 -19.16
C GLY A 36 4.40 -3.73 -18.07
N GLU A 37 4.77 -3.41 -16.83
CA GLU A 37 4.21 -4.04 -15.64
C GLU A 37 2.76 -3.65 -15.40
N GLY A 38 1.99 -4.52 -14.73
CA GLY A 38 0.56 -4.31 -14.52
C GLY A 38 0.26 -3.00 -13.80
N GLU A 39 0.98 -2.72 -12.71
CA GLU A 39 0.82 -1.51 -11.91
C GLU A 39 1.18 -0.23 -12.68
N HIS A 40 2.25 -0.25 -13.49
CA HIS A 40 2.65 0.90 -14.28
C HIS A 40 1.70 1.17 -15.44
N LYS A 41 1.16 0.13 -16.09
CA LYS A 41 0.09 0.29 -17.09
C LYS A 41 -1.17 0.90 -16.49
N ILE A 42 -1.52 0.53 -15.26
CA ILE A 42 -2.64 1.15 -14.53
C ILE A 42 -2.35 2.63 -14.24
N MET A 43 -1.13 2.96 -13.81
CA MET A 43 -0.77 4.34 -13.51
C MET A 43 -0.69 5.21 -14.78
N GLU A 44 -0.23 4.66 -15.91
CA GLU A 44 -0.32 5.33 -17.21
C GLU A 44 -1.77 5.63 -17.59
N PHE A 45 -2.67 4.66 -17.43
CA PHE A 45 -4.10 4.88 -17.64
C PHE A 45 -4.64 6.00 -16.75
N ILE A 46 -4.39 5.96 -15.43
CA ILE A 46 -4.85 6.99 -14.49
C ILE A 46 -4.31 8.37 -14.88
N ARG A 47 -3.01 8.50 -15.19
CA ARG A 47 -2.43 9.77 -15.65
C ARG A 47 -3.10 10.28 -16.93
N SER A 48 -3.39 9.38 -17.87
CA SER A 48 -4.05 9.74 -19.14
C SER A 48 -5.49 10.22 -18.95
N GLU A 49 -6.25 9.60 -18.04
CA GLU A 49 -7.60 10.04 -17.69
C GLU A 49 -7.58 11.39 -17.00
N LYS A 50 -6.67 11.57 -16.02
CA LYS A 50 -6.46 12.85 -15.32
C LYS A 50 -6.08 14.01 -16.23
N ALA A 51 -5.37 13.72 -17.32
CA ALA A 51 -4.96 14.74 -18.29
C ALA A 51 -6.14 15.26 -19.15
N LYS A 52 -7.29 14.56 -19.15
CA LYS A 52 -8.47 14.99 -19.90
C LYS A 52 -9.13 16.22 -19.25
N PRO A 53 -9.68 17.16 -20.04
CA PRO A 53 -10.27 18.39 -19.52
C PRO A 53 -11.57 18.18 -18.74
N ASP A 54 -12.25 17.05 -18.95
CA ASP A 54 -13.51 16.65 -18.33
C ASP A 54 -13.35 15.68 -17.15
N HIS A 55 -12.11 15.44 -16.70
CA HIS A 55 -11.84 14.58 -15.54
C HIS A 55 -12.53 15.13 -14.28
N ASP A 56 -13.28 14.27 -13.59
CA ASP A 56 -13.85 14.59 -12.28
C ASP A 56 -12.76 14.46 -11.21
N PRO A 57 -12.36 15.55 -10.54
CA PRO A 57 -11.35 15.53 -9.48
C PRO A 57 -11.78 14.71 -8.24
N ASN A 58 -13.05 14.29 -8.16
CA ASN A 58 -13.57 13.43 -7.10
C ASN A 58 -13.72 11.96 -7.53
N THR A 59 -13.09 11.57 -8.65
CA THR A 59 -13.05 10.16 -9.08
C THR A 59 -12.49 9.29 -7.96
N ARG A 60 -13.18 8.19 -7.67
CA ARG A 60 -12.82 7.26 -6.57
C ARG A 60 -12.06 6.07 -7.15
N HIS A 61 -10.79 5.96 -6.79
CA HIS A 61 -9.88 4.91 -7.25
C HIS A 61 -9.77 3.81 -6.19
N CYS A 62 -9.87 2.55 -6.63
CA CYS A 62 -9.57 1.37 -5.82
C CYS A 62 -8.60 0.48 -6.59
N LEU A 63 -7.41 0.26 -6.05
CA LEU A 63 -6.38 -0.58 -6.65
C LEU A 63 -6.19 -1.83 -5.81
N TYR A 64 -6.22 -2.99 -6.46
CA TYR A 64 -6.04 -4.27 -5.79
C TYR A 64 -4.59 -4.76 -5.95
N GLY A 65 -3.95 -5.12 -4.84
CA GLY A 65 -2.65 -5.77 -4.84
C GLY A 65 -2.00 -5.85 -3.45
N LEU A 66 -0.99 -6.70 -3.31
CA LEU A 66 -0.31 -6.93 -2.04
C LEU A 66 0.99 -6.15 -1.89
N ASP A 67 1.51 -5.57 -2.97
CA ASP A 67 2.83 -4.93 -2.98
C ASP A 67 2.79 -3.56 -2.30
N ALA A 68 3.89 -3.20 -1.64
CA ALA A 68 4.00 -1.92 -0.92
C ALA A 68 4.15 -0.73 -1.88
N ASP A 69 4.72 -0.97 -3.06
CA ASP A 69 4.95 0.01 -4.11
C ASP A 69 3.64 0.65 -4.60
N LEU A 70 2.53 -0.09 -4.52
CA LEU A 70 1.19 0.42 -4.81
C LEU A 70 0.77 1.59 -3.90
N ILE A 71 1.32 1.67 -2.68
CA ILE A 71 1.11 2.82 -1.79
C ILE A 71 1.78 4.06 -2.38
N MET A 72 3.04 3.92 -2.79
CA MET A 72 3.80 5.00 -3.43
C MET A 72 3.14 5.41 -4.74
N LEU A 73 2.83 4.47 -5.63
CA LEU A 73 2.15 4.72 -6.90
C LEU A 73 0.76 5.36 -6.71
N GLY A 74 0.00 4.95 -5.70
CA GLY A 74 -1.28 5.57 -5.40
C GLY A 74 -1.11 7.03 -4.94
N LEU A 75 -0.07 7.33 -4.14
CA LEU A 75 0.22 8.69 -3.68
C LEU A 75 0.77 9.59 -4.80
N THR A 76 1.58 9.08 -5.73
CA THR A 76 2.08 9.85 -6.90
C THR A 76 0.96 10.32 -7.83
N SER A 77 -0.21 9.67 -7.77
CA SER A 77 -1.38 10.13 -8.52
C SER A 77 -1.94 11.46 -7.99
N HIS A 78 -1.66 11.82 -6.73
CA HIS A 78 -2.25 12.95 -5.99
C HIS A 78 -3.79 12.97 -5.96
N GLU A 79 -4.47 11.87 -6.32
CA GLU A 79 -5.93 11.77 -6.28
C GLU A 79 -6.47 11.71 -4.84
N ALA A 80 -7.49 12.50 -4.53
CA ALA A 80 -8.01 12.65 -3.16
C ALA A 80 -8.64 11.36 -2.64
N HIS A 81 -9.34 10.64 -3.52
CA HIS A 81 -10.14 9.47 -3.19
C HIS A 81 -9.51 8.20 -3.74
N PHE A 82 -8.37 7.81 -3.16
CA PHE A 82 -7.65 6.59 -3.54
C PHE A 82 -7.62 5.59 -2.37
N SER A 83 -7.93 4.33 -2.65
CA SER A 83 -7.81 3.23 -1.67
C SER A 83 -7.14 2.01 -2.30
N LEU A 84 -6.44 1.22 -1.46
CA LEU A 84 -5.84 -0.04 -1.85
C LEU A 84 -6.61 -1.20 -1.20
N LEU A 85 -7.10 -2.14 -2.00
CA LEU A 85 -7.71 -3.36 -1.53
C LEU A 85 -6.63 -4.45 -1.42
N ARG A 86 -6.43 -4.98 -0.21
CA ARG A 86 -5.38 -5.95 0.09
C ARG A 86 -5.97 -7.16 0.81
N GLU A 87 -5.49 -8.36 0.53
CA GLU A 87 -5.89 -9.53 1.32
C GLU A 87 -5.36 -9.40 2.76
N GLU A 88 -6.04 -10.01 3.73
CA GLU A 88 -5.57 -10.04 5.12
C GLU A 88 -4.23 -10.77 5.24
N VAL A 89 -3.18 -10.03 5.57
CA VAL A 89 -1.89 -10.58 5.96
C VAL A 89 -1.88 -10.80 7.47
N ARG A 90 -1.74 -12.06 7.90
CA ARG A 90 -1.59 -12.42 9.32
C ARG A 90 -0.14 -12.67 9.67
N PHE A 91 0.38 -11.93 10.64
CA PHE A 91 1.74 -12.09 11.15
C PHE A 91 1.78 -13.09 12.30
N GLY A 92 2.52 -14.18 12.12
CA GLY A 92 2.66 -15.25 13.12
C GLY A 92 1.45 -16.21 13.16
N GLY A 93 1.73 -17.51 13.19
CA GLY A 93 0.71 -18.58 13.20
C GLY A 93 0.95 -19.65 12.13
N LYS A 94 0.26 -20.80 12.23
CA LYS A 94 0.27 -21.82 11.15
C LYS A 94 -0.31 -21.18 9.88
N LYS A 95 0.30 -21.45 8.71
CA LYS A 95 -0.34 -21.23 7.40
C LYS A 95 -1.74 -21.83 7.47
N THR A 96 -2.75 -20.98 7.55
CA THR A 96 -4.14 -21.43 7.60
C THR A 96 -4.43 -22.04 6.24
N GLN A 97 -5.14 -23.17 6.22
CA GLN A 97 -5.52 -23.84 4.98
C GLN A 97 -6.24 -22.81 4.11
N ARG A 98 -5.84 -22.70 2.83
CA ARG A 98 -6.39 -21.71 1.89
C ARG A 98 -7.91 -21.82 1.94
N VAL A 99 -8.57 -20.73 2.28
CA VAL A 99 -10.03 -20.65 2.39
C VAL A 99 -10.60 -21.08 1.05
N CYS A 100 -11.43 -22.13 1.03
CA CYS A 100 -11.95 -22.70 -0.22
C CYS A 100 -13.08 -21.85 -0.84
N ALA A 101 -13.75 -21.01 -0.03
CA ALA A 101 -14.85 -20.15 -0.45
C ALA A 101 -14.38 -18.69 -0.61
N PRO A 102 -14.53 -18.05 -1.78
CA PRO A 102 -14.18 -16.64 -1.98
C PRO A 102 -14.84 -15.69 -0.97
N GLU A 103 -16.06 -15.99 -0.53
CA GLU A 103 -16.85 -15.17 0.40
C GLU A 103 -16.28 -15.11 1.82
N GLU A 104 -15.47 -16.09 2.21
CA GLU A 104 -14.78 -16.15 3.51
C GLU A 104 -13.41 -15.44 3.49
N THR A 105 -13.00 -14.93 2.31
CA THR A 105 -11.72 -14.21 2.17
C THR A 105 -11.85 -12.82 2.79
N THR A 106 -10.97 -12.50 3.73
CA THR A 106 -10.92 -11.21 4.40
C THR A 106 -9.99 -10.25 3.67
N PHE A 107 -10.46 -9.02 3.49
CA PHE A 107 -9.70 -7.94 2.85
C PHE A 107 -9.57 -6.75 3.79
N HIS A 108 -8.46 -6.03 3.66
CA HIS A 108 -8.27 -4.71 4.23
C HIS A 108 -8.34 -3.66 3.14
N LEU A 109 -8.98 -2.54 3.44
CA LEU A 109 -8.99 -1.35 2.60
C LEU A 109 -8.08 -0.30 3.22
N LEU A 110 -6.96 -0.01 2.56
CA LEU A 110 -6.01 1.02 2.99
C LEU A 110 -6.38 2.34 2.30
N HIS A 111 -6.79 3.34 3.09
CA HIS A 111 -7.20 4.64 2.57
C HIS A 111 -6.01 5.59 2.47
N LEU A 112 -5.62 5.94 1.25
CA LEU A 112 -4.55 6.92 1.02
C LEU A 112 -4.99 8.33 1.42
N SER A 113 -6.30 8.60 1.45
CA SER A 113 -6.84 9.88 1.97
C SER A 113 -6.39 10.13 3.42
N LEU A 114 -6.49 9.13 4.30
CA LEU A 114 -6.01 9.25 5.67
C LEU A 114 -4.48 9.25 5.74
N MET A 115 -3.82 8.43 4.94
CA MET A 115 -2.36 8.38 4.93
C MET A 115 -1.75 9.76 4.62
N ARG A 116 -2.34 10.50 3.67
CA ARG A 116 -1.94 11.88 3.36
C ARG A 116 -2.10 12.83 4.56
N GLU A 117 -3.17 12.69 5.33
CA GLU A 117 -3.37 13.50 6.55
C GLU A 117 -2.37 13.13 7.65
N TYR A 118 -2.04 11.84 7.80
CA TYR A 118 -0.97 11.41 8.72
C TYR A 118 0.41 11.92 8.30
N ILE A 119 0.72 11.94 6.99
CA ILE A 119 1.95 12.56 6.47
C ILE A 119 1.96 14.07 6.77
N ASP A 120 0.84 14.78 6.59
CA ASP A 120 0.73 16.21 6.95
C ASP A 120 1.01 16.45 8.44
N TYR A 121 0.59 15.54 9.33
CA TYR A 121 0.86 15.64 10.77
C TYR A 121 2.33 15.38 11.11
N GLU A 122 2.92 14.34 10.52
CA GLU A 122 4.35 13.99 10.69
C GLU A 122 5.25 15.19 10.35
N PHE A 123 4.97 15.87 9.24
CA PHE A 123 5.76 17.00 8.74
C PHE A 123 5.20 18.37 9.12
N SER A 124 4.20 18.43 10.00
CA SER A 124 3.53 19.69 10.38
C SER A 124 4.48 20.72 11.01
N VAL A 125 5.50 20.26 11.72
CA VAL A 125 6.56 21.10 12.34
C VAL A 125 7.28 21.98 11.31
N LEU A 126 7.32 21.54 10.04
CA LEU A 126 7.96 22.32 8.97
C LEU A 126 7.16 23.58 8.62
N LYS A 127 5.85 23.65 8.88
CA LYS A 127 5.00 24.81 8.56
C LYS A 127 5.51 26.10 9.22
N GLU A 128 6.16 25.99 10.38
CA GLU A 128 6.73 27.11 11.12
C GLU A 128 8.22 27.35 10.82
N LYS A 129 8.94 26.33 10.32
CA LYS A 129 10.40 26.38 10.12
C LYS A 129 10.82 26.83 8.72
N ILE A 130 10.06 26.51 7.68
CA ILE A 130 10.45 26.79 6.30
C ILE A 130 10.19 28.25 5.91
N THR A 131 11.02 28.78 5.02
CA THR A 131 10.94 30.17 4.53
C THR A 131 10.07 30.33 3.26
N PHE A 132 9.62 29.22 2.68
CA PHE A 132 8.78 29.17 1.48
C PHE A 132 7.41 28.55 1.77
N LYS A 133 6.49 28.58 0.80
CA LYS A 133 5.12 28.09 1.00
C LYS A 133 5.10 26.58 1.25
N TYR A 134 4.53 26.17 2.39
CA TYR A 134 4.21 24.78 2.69
C TYR A 134 3.15 24.24 1.72
N ASP A 135 3.43 23.10 1.08
CA ASP A 135 2.55 22.41 0.16
C ASP A 135 2.65 20.90 0.41
N ILE A 136 1.56 20.31 0.93
CA ILE A 136 1.50 18.89 1.28
C ILE A 136 1.76 17.99 0.06
N GLU A 137 1.37 18.42 -1.14
CA GLU A 137 1.59 17.61 -2.35
C GLU A 137 3.08 17.45 -2.64
N ARG A 138 3.88 18.49 -2.35
CA ARG A 138 5.33 18.47 -2.51
C ARG A 138 6.04 17.74 -1.37
N ILE A 139 5.49 17.79 -0.16
CA ILE A 139 5.98 16.95 0.94
C ILE A 139 5.75 15.46 0.62
N ILE A 140 4.62 15.12 0.02
CA ILE A 140 4.36 13.75 -0.46
C ILE A 140 5.37 13.37 -1.56
N ASP A 141 5.67 14.27 -2.49
CA ASP A 141 6.70 14.04 -3.52
C ASP A 141 8.06 13.67 -2.89
N ASP A 142 8.50 14.42 -1.89
CA ASP A 142 9.74 14.17 -1.16
C ASP A 142 9.66 12.91 -0.27
N TRP A 143 8.48 12.62 0.29
CA TRP A 143 8.23 11.42 1.08
C TRP A 143 8.35 10.14 0.25
N ILE A 144 7.87 10.17 -1.00
CA ILE A 144 8.02 9.06 -1.95
C ILE A 144 9.50 8.87 -2.31
N LEU A 145 10.26 9.95 -2.52
CA LEU A 145 11.71 9.89 -2.74
C LEU A 145 12.42 9.23 -1.54
N MET A 146 12.08 9.60 -0.31
CA MET A 146 12.62 8.95 0.90
C MET A 146 12.28 7.45 0.92
N GLY A 147 11.07 7.07 0.50
CA GLY A 147 10.68 5.68 0.33
C GLY A 147 11.60 4.91 -0.62
N PHE A 148 11.92 5.48 -1.79
CA PHE A 148 12.82 4.84 -2.76
C PHE A 148 14.25 4.64 -2.25
N LEU A 149 14.74 5.52 -1.37
CA LEU A 149 16.07 5.36 -0.74
C LEU A 149 16.12 4.19 0.24
N VAL A 150 15.00 3.87 0.90
CA VAL A 150 14.92 2.69 1.78
C VAL A 150 14.94 1.40 0.97
N GLY A 151 14.22 1.37 -0.14
CA GLY A 151 14.15 0.20 -1.01
C GLY A 151 13.17 0.38 -2.15
N ASN A 152 13.48 -0.27 -3.27
CA ASN A 152 12.65 -0.38 -4.45
C ASN A 152 13.16 -1.58 -5.29
N ASP A 153 12.42 -1.95 -6.33
CA ASP A 153 12.71 -3.14 -7.13
C ASP A 153 13.85 -2.96 -8.17
N PHE A 154 14.34 -1.73 -8.37
CA PHE A 154 15.24 -1.39 -9.49
C PHE A 154 16.71 -1.22 -9.09
N ILE A 155 16.98 -0.90 -7.82
CA ILE A 155 18.35 -0.73 -7.30
C ILE A 155 18.57 -1.48 -5.99
N PRO A 156 19.80 -1.93 -5.72
CA PRO A 156 20.16 -2.52 -4.44
C PRO A 156 19.91 -1.54 -3.29
N HIS A 157 19.53 -2.07 -2.13
CA HIS A 157 19.42 -1.27 -0.92
C HIS A 157 20.75 -0.62 -0.55
N LEU A 158 20.66 0.63 -0.07
CA LEU A 158 21.79 1.28 0.59
C LEU A 158 22.31 0.40 1.74
N PRO A 159 23.64 0.32 1.95
CA PRO A 159 24.21 -0.44 3.05
C PRO A 159 23.59 -0.03 4.39
N HIS A 160 23.19 -1.02 5.19
CA HIS A 160 22.70 -0.85 6.57
C HIS A 160 21.39 -0.05 6.76
N LEU A 161 20.87 0.60 5.72
CA LEU A 161 19.64 1.39 5.77
C LEU A 161 18.40 0.51 5.51
N HIS A 162 17.78 0.01 6.59
CA HIS A 162 16.61 -0.88 6.49
C HIS A 162 15.47 -0.47 7.43
N ILE A 163 14.22 -0.73 7.01
CA ILE A 163 13.02 -0.43 7.84
C ILE A 163 13.07 -1.12 9.20
N ASN A 164 13.59 -2.35 9.27
CA ASN A 164 13.72 -3.09 10.52
C ASN A 164 14.72 -2.45 11.51
N HIS A 165 15.54 -1.51 11.04
CA HIS A 165 16.52 -0.75 11.82
C HIS A 165 16.16 0.75 11.86
N ASP A 166 14.85 1.07 11.89
CA ASP A 166 14.33 2.44 12.05
C ASP A 166 14.82 3.46 10.97
N ALA A 167 15.04 3.00 9.74
CA ALA A 167 15.47 3.87 8.63
C ALA A 167 14.46 4.99 8.28
N LEU A 168 13.15 4.75 8.39
CA LEU A 168 12.13 5.76 8.05
C LEU A 168 12.15 6.96 9.01
N PRO A 169 12.10 6.78 10.35
CA PRO A 169 12.31 7.88 11.31
C PRO A 169 13.59 8.67 11.05
N LEU A 170 14.70 8.00 10.74
CA LEU A 170 15.97 8.65 10.41
C LEU A 170 15.84 9.54 9.18
N LEU A 171 15.27 9.04 8.09
CA LEU A 171 15.07 9.81 6.85
C LEU A 171 14.18 11.04 7.08
N TYR A 172 13.09 10.87 7.85
CA TYR A 172 12.17 11.95 8.16
C TYR A 172 12.82 13.01 9.07
N GLY A 173 13.55 12.59 10.11
CA GLY A 173 14.27 13.48 11.01
C GLY A 173 15.34 14.30 10.27
N THR A 174 16.10 13.65 9.40
CA THR A 174 17.08 14.31 8.52
C THR A 174 16.40 15.32 7.61
N TYR A 175 15.27 14.95 6.99
CA TYR A 175 14.51 15.83 6.10
C TYR A 175 13.96 17.06 6.83
N VAL A 176 13.35 16.86 8.00
CA VAL A 176 12.82 17.95 8.83
C VAL A 176 13.91 18.93 9.26
N THR A 177 15.13 18.43 9.46
CA THR A 177 16.28 19.25 9.85
C THR A 177 16.80 20.09 8.68
N ILE A 178 16.97 19.50 7.50
CA ILE A 178 17.65 20.16 6.38
C ILE A 178 16.72 20.99 5.47
N LEU A 179 15.44 20.63 5.33
CA LEU A 179 14.52 21.31 4.41
C LEU A 179 14.47 22.85 4.56
N PRO A 180 14.49 23.44 5.77
CA PRO A 180 14.54 24.89 5.95
C PRO A 180 15.73 25.58 5.26
N GLU A 181 16.84 24.87 5.07
CA GLU A 181 18.08 25.39 4.46
C GLU A 181 18.12 25.21 2.93
N LEU A 182 17.23 24.40 2.35
CA LEU A 182 17.23 24.05 0.93
C LEU A 182 16.57 25.11 0.03
N GLY A 183 15.73 25.97 0.61
CA GLY A 183 14.98 26.99 -0.13
C GLY A 183 13.91 26.45 -1.07
N GLY A 184 13.55 25.17 -0.97
CA GLY A 184 12.49 24.50 -1.71
C GLY A 184 12.55 22.97 -1.53
N TYR A 185 11.68 22.25 -2.26
CA TYR A 185 11.55 20.79 -2.21
C TYR A 185 12.63 20.05 -3.02
N ILE A 186 12.85 18.77 -2.73
CA ILE A 186 13.91 17.97 -3.37
C ILE A 186 13.42 17.36 -4.69
N ASN A 187 12.20 16.84 -4.70
CA ASN A 187 11.51 16.23 -5.81
C ASN A 187 10.42 17.17 -6.32
N GLU A 188 10.57 17.66 -7.54
CA GLU A 188 9.62 18.54 -8.20
C GLU A 188 8.87 17.77 -9.29
N SER A 189 7.81 17.04 -8.89
CA SER A 189 6.96 16.24 -9.78
C SER A 189 7.73 15.17 -10.55
N GLY A 190 8.64 14.46 -9.89
CA GLY A 190 9.46 13.42 -10.48
C GLY A 190 10.80 13.92 -11.05
N HIS A 191 11.12 15.21 -10.92
CA HIS A 191 12.44 15.76 -11.25
C HIS A 191 13.24 16.08 -9.99
N LEU A 192 14.45 15.54 -9.88
CA LEU A 192 15.35 15.83 -8.76
C LEU A 192 15.98 17.21 -8.91
N ASN A 193 15.90 17.99 -7.84
CA ASN A 193 16.74 19.16 -7.66
C ASN A 193 18.09 18.71 -7.08
N LEU A 194 19.07 18.40 -7.95
CA LEU A 194 20.35 17.82 -7.56
C LEU A 194 21.11 18.62 -6.48
N PRO A 195 21.19 19.98 -6.52
CA PRO A 195 21.82 20.74 -5.45
C PRO A 195 21.15 20.57 -4.08
N ARG A 196 19.82 20.46 -4.04
CA ARG A 196 19.08 20.22 -2.79
C ARG A 196 19.21 18.78 -2.33
N PHE A 197 19.16 17.84 -3.27
CA PHE A 197 19.31 16.42 -3.00
C PHE A 197 20.71 16.08 -2.47
N GLU A 198 21.75 16.69 -3.02
CA GLU A 198 23.13 16.55 -2.54
C GLU A 198 23.25 16.96 -1.08
N LYS A 199 22.72 18.13 -0.69
CA LYS A 199 22.72 18.57 0.71
C LYS A 199 21.99 17.59 1.63
N TYR A 200 20.87 17.02 1.16
CA TYR A 200 20.14 16.00 1.92
C TYR A 200 20.98 14.73 2.10
N LEU A 201 21.60 14.21 1.05
CA LEU A 201 22.46 13.02 1.11
C LEU A 201 23.71 13.23 1.96
N VAL A 202 24.34 14.40 1.86
CA VAL A 202 25.50 14.75 2.72
C VAL A 202 25.09 14.69 4.18
N LYS A 203 23.94 15.27 4.55
CA LYS A 203 23.47 15.19 5.94
C LYS A 203 23.09 13.77 6.34
N LEU A 204 22.46 13.02 5.43
CA LEU A 204 22.09 11.62 5.67
C LEU A 204 23.32 10.73 5.83
N SER A 205 24.46 11.08 5.21
CA SER A 205 25.71 10.32 5.30
C SER A 205 26.33 10.28 6.70
N ASP A 206 25.89 11.14 7.61
CA ASP A 206 26.24 11.05 9.04
C ASP A 206 25.85 9.67 9.60
N PHE A 207 24.80 9.04 9.06
CA PHE A 207 24.40 7.67 9.39
C PHE A 207 25.51 6.65 9.17
N ASP A 208 26.27 6.74 8.07
CA ASP A 208 27.37 5.80 7.80
C ASP A 208 28.43 5.89 8.90
N ARG A 209 28.68 7.11 9.40
CA ARG A 209 29.66 7.39 10.46
C ARG A 209 29.17 6.87 11.80
N GLU A 210 27.91 7.12 12.14
CA GLU A 210 27.27 6.63 13.36
C GLU A 210 27.26 5.09 13.38
N HIS A 211 26.86 4.46 12.27
CA HIS A 211 26.86 3.00 12.16
C HIS A 211 28.27 2.43 12.27
N PHE A 212 29.25 3.03 11.59
CA PHE A 212 30.64 2.58 11.71
C PHE A 212 31.19 2.77 13.12
N SER A 213 30.78 3.81 13.85
CA SER A 213 31.18 4.01 15.26
C SER A 213 30.78 2.81 16.14
N GLU A 214 29.56 2.29 15.99
CA GLU A 214 29.12 1.09 16.71
C GLU A 214 29.98 -0.14 16.36
N VAL A 215 30.22 -0.36 15.07
CA VAL A 215 31.05 -1.47 14.57
C VAL A 215 32.50 -1.33 15.02
N PHE A 216 33.04 -0.11 15.03
CA PHE A 216 34.40 0.21 15.42
C PHE A 216 34.64 -0.04 16.91
N VAL A 217 33.67 0.28 17.77
CA VAL A 217 33.73 -0.06 19.20
C VAL A 217 33.79 -1.57 19.40
N ASP A 218 32.98 -2.34 18.66
CA ASP A 218 33.02 -3.80 18.70
C ASP A 218 34.36 -4.34 18.20
N LEU A 219 34.86 -3.83 17.07
CA LEU A 219 36.17 -4.21 16.52
C LEU A 219 37.31 -3.95 17.51
N LYS A 220 37.39 -2.75 18.10
CA LYS A 220 38.38 -2.43 19.13
C LYS A 220 38.24 -3.30 20.37
N TRP A 221 37.01 -3.61 20.80
CA TRP A 221 36.76 -4.54 21.89
C TRP A 221 37.27 -5.96 21.55
N PHE A 222 37.03 -6.45 20.33
CA PHE A 222 37.53 -7.74 19.87
C PHE A 222 39.07 -7.75 19.78
N GLU A 223 39.70 -6.71 19.24
CA GLU A 223 41.16 -6.56 19.19
C GLU A 223 41.78 -6.58 20.59
N SER A 224 41.15 -5.89 21.56
CA SER A 224 41.55 -5.90 22.97
C SER A 224 41.48 -7.30 23.61
N LYS A 225 40.54 -8.15 23.16
CA LYS A 225 40.35 -9.52 23.69
C LYS A 225 41.21 -10.58 23.00
N VAL A 226 41.52 -10.41 21.72
CA VAL A 226 42.18 -11.43 20.89
C VAL A 226 43.67 -11.10 20.67
N GLY A 227 44.10 -9.85 20.88
CA GLY A 227 45.50 -9.43 20.79
C GLY A 227 46.06 -9.35 19.36
N ASN A 228 45.23 -9.59 18.34
CA ASN A 228 45.57 -9.40 16.93
C ASN A 228 44.79 -8.19 16.39
N LYS A 229 45.49 -7.28 15.68
CA LYS A 229 44.87 -6.22 14.87
C LYS A 229 44.15 -6.85 13.68
N TYR A 230 42.88 -6.53 13.47
CA TYR A 230 42.02 -7.16 12.46
C TYR A 230 41.99 -6.41 11.11
N LEU A 231 42.71 -5.31 10.97
CA LEU A 231 42.75 -4.52 9.73
C LEU A 231 44.17 -4.49 9.14
N ASN A 232 44.30 -4.85 7.86
CA ASN A 232 45.56 -4.87 7.11
C ASN A 232 46.20 -3.47 7.03
N GLU A 233 47.12 -3.15 7.95
CA GLU A 233 47.97 -1.95 7.91
C GLU A 233 48.65 -1.77 6.55
N ALA A 234 48.98 -2.86 5.85
CA ALA A 234 49.68 -2.86 4.56
C ALA A 234 48.90 -2.16 3.42
N ALA A 235 47.57 -2.14 3.45
CA ALA A 235 46.75 -1.52 2.40
C ALA A 235 46.56 0.00 2.61
N GLY A 236 46.54 0.45 3.87
CA GLY A 236 46.48 1.88 4.22
C GLY A 236 47.77 2.61 3.84
N VAL A 237 48.92 2.00 4.16
CA VAL A 237 50.26 2.55 3.84
C VAL A 237 50.47 2.69 2.33
N ALA A 238 50.05 1.71 1.52
CA ALA A 238 50.19 1.76 0.07
C ALA A 238 49.36 2.90 -0.58
N ALA A 239 48.23 3.26 0.01
CA ALA A 239 47.37 4.35 -0.48
C ALA A 239 47.87 5.74 -0.05
N GLU A 240 48.40 5.87 1.17
CA GLU A 240 49.10 7.09 1.61
C GLU A 240 50.35 7.36 0.78
N GLU A 241 51.12 6.33 0.44
CA GLU A 241 52.27 6.45 -0.46
C GLU A 241 51.86 6.92 -1.86
N ALA A 242 50.75 6.42 -2.40
CA ALA A 242 50.21 6.85 -3.70
C ALA A 242 49.71 8.32 -3.69
N ARG A 243 49.12 8.77 -2.57
CA ARG A 243 48.65 10.16 -2.39
C ARG A 243 49.83 11.12 -2.21
N ASN A 244 50.81 10.76 -1.37
CA ASN A 244 52.07 11.50 -1.19
C ASN A 244 52.86 11.62 -2.50
N TYR A 245 52.79 10.62 -3.38
CA TYR A 245 53.40 10.67 -4.71
C TYR A 245 52.69 11.68 -5.64
N LYS A 246 51.34 11.79 -5.58
CA LYS A 246 50.57 12.79 -6.33
C LYS A 246 50.78 14.22 -5.79
N GLU A 247 50.88 14.40 -4.48
CA GLU A 247 51.16 15.71 -3.85
C GLU A 247 52.58 16.19 -4.14
N LYS A 248 53.59 15.31 -4.09
CA LYS A 248 54.97 15.62 -4.54
C LYS A 248 55.05 16.01 -6.03
N LYS A 249 54.13 15.50 -6.86
CA LYS A 249 54.01 15.87 -8.28
C LYS A 249 53.32 17.22 -8.49
N LYS A 250 52.42 17.61 -7.58
CA LYS A 250 51.79 18.96 -7.53
C LYS A 250 52.76 20.03 -7.03
N LEU A 251 53.58 19.74 -6.01
CA LEU A 251 54.58 20.66 -5.44
C LEU A 251 55.74 20.97 -6.41
N LYS A 252 56.12 20.04 -7.29
CA LYS A 252 57.13 20.29 -8.35
C LYS A 252 56.64 21.20 -9.50
N GLY A 253 55.38 21.62 -9.49
CA GLY A 253 54.78 22.51 -10.51
C GLY A 253 54.58 23.96 -10.06
N GLN A 254 54.95 24.33 -8.83
CA GLN A 254 54.78 25.68 -8.27
C GLN A 254 56.06 26.15 -7.57
N GLU A 255 57.14 26.32 -8.32
CA GLU A 255 58.21 27.25 -7.94
C GLU A 255 58.10 28.50 -8.84
N ASN A 256 57.39 29.52 -8.33
CA ASN A 256 57.64 30.94 -8.59
C ASN A 256 56.60 31.79 -7.86
N SER A 257 56.89 32.16 -6.62
CA SER A 257 56.85 33.55 -6.14
C SER A 257 57.23 33.59 -4.66
N LEU A 258 58.32 34.29 -4.38
CA LEU A 258 58.94 34.50 -3.07
C LEU A 258 58.20 35.54 -2.21
N CYS A 259 58.46 35.44 -0.90
CA CYS A 259 58.63 36.53 0.09
C CYS A 259 57.40 37.11 0.80
N TRP A 260 57.30 36.94 2.13
CA TRP A 260 57.88 37.91 3.09
C TRP A 260 57.84 37.46 4.57
N THR A 261 58.99 37.73 5.22
CA THR A 261 59.29 38.04 6.64
C THR A 261 59.21 36.99 7.74
N ALA A 262 60.42 36.64 8.20
CA ALA A 262 60.76 36.09 9.50
C ALA A 262 60.90 37.18 10.59
N LEU A 263 60.81 36.76 11.86
CA LEU A 263 61.73 37.05 12.99
C LEU A 263 61.06 37.30 14.37
N ASP A 264 61.23 36.30 15.25
CA ASP A 264 61.98 36.38 16.53
C ASP A 264 61.30 37.00 17.79
N LYS A 265 61.02 36.17 18.83
CA LYS A 265 61.76 36.14 20.12
C LYS A 265 61.10 35.29 21.24
N ASN A 266 62.01 34.80 22.09
CA ASN A 266 61.95 33.95 23.28
C ASN A 266 60.99 34.30 24.45
N GLU A 267 60.70 33.21 25.20
CA GLU A 267 60.55 33.03 26.67
C GLU A 267 59.36 33.62 27.45
N GLY A 268 58.63 32.72 28.12
CA GLY A 268 57.74 33.01 29.25
C GLY A 268 56.56 32.03 29.36
N GLU A 269 56.66 31.05 30.27
CA GLU A 269 55.65 30.02 30.56
C GLU A 269 54.24 30.55 30.88
N MET A 270 53.22 29.90 30.32
CA MET A 270 51.97 29.58 31.03
C MET A 270 51.47 28.21 30.55
N ILE A 271 51.62 27.23 31.43
CA ILE A 271 51.05 25.88 31.34
C ILE A 271 49.55 25.98 31.62
N THR A 272 48.72 25.77 30.59
CA THR A 272 47.31 25.37 30.73
C THR A 272 46.90 24.55 29.50
N SER A 273 46.68 23.24 29.75
CA SER A 273 45.89 22.29 28.98
C SER A 273 45.99 22.33 27.44
N LYS A 274 47.08 21.79 26.88
CA LYS A 274 47.18 21.39 25.47
C LYS A 274 47.04 19.87 25.25
N ASP A 275 47.37 19.07 26.26
CA ASP A 275 47.41 17.60 26.14
C ASP A 275 46.05 16.93 25.87
N ASN A 276 44.92 17.52 26.27
CA ASN A 276 43.60 16.92 26.00
C ASN A 276 43.08 17.18 24.58
N LEU A 277 43.60 18.21 23.89
CA LEU A 277 43.16 18.53 22.52
C LEU A 277 43.96 17.75 21.47
N GLU A 278 45.21 17.38 21.78
CA GLU A 278 46.05 16.58 20.88
C GLU A 278 45.59 15.11 20.85
N ASP A 279 45.23 14.52 22.00
CA ASP A 279 44.68 13.14 22.11
C ASP A 279 43.33 12.99 21.39
N GLU A 280 42.39 13.95 21.50
CA GLU A 280 41.09 13.89 20.80
C GLU A 280 41.26 13.99 19.27
N THR A 281 42.22 14.78 18.78
CA THR A 281 42.48 14.90 17.33
C THR A 281 43.14 13.67 16.73
N GLU A 282 44.02 12.99 17.47
CA GLU A 282 44.67 11.76 16.99
C GLU A 282 43.68 10.59 16.89
N ASP A 283 42.74 10.48 17.85
CA ASP A 283 41.69 9.46 17.83
C ASP A 283 40.67 9.69 16.69
N ASP A 284 40.33 10.95 16.38
CA ASP A 284 39.45 11.31 15.25
C ASP A 284 40.11 11.01 13.89
N ASP A 285 41.41 11.31 13.74
CA ASP A 285 42.16 11.00 12.51
C ASP A 285 42.32 9.48 12.31
N LEU A 286 42.50 8.72 13.40
CA LEU A 286 42.50 7.26 13.37
C LEU A 286 41.13 6.71 12.93
N PHE A 287 40.05 7.21 13.51
CA PHE A 287 38.68 6.81 13.15
C PHE A 287 38.39 7.03 11.66
N GLU A 288 38.72 8.22 11.13
CA GLU A 288 38.48 8.53 9.72
C GLU A 288 39.33 7.65 8.78
N THR A 289 40.56 7.32 9.19
CA THR A 289 41.44 6.42 8.43
C THR A 289 40.86 5.00 8.40
N GLU A 290 40.39 4.49 9.53
CA GLU A 290 39.77 3.17 9.63
C GLU A 290 38.42 3.11 8.89
N PHE A 291 37.61 4.17 8.97
CA PHE A 291 36.35 4.26 8.25
C PHE A 291 36.56 4.19 6.72
N ARG A 292 37.57 4.90 6.21
CA ARG A 292 37.96 4.80 4.79
C ARG A 292 38.43 3.40 4.43
N GLN A 293 39.18 2.73 5.30
CA GLN A 293 39.66 1.38 5.06
C GLN A 293 38.51 0.35 5.09
N TYR A 294 37.54 0.54 5.97
CA TYR A 294 36.31 -0.25 6.04
C TYR A 294 35.52 -0.17 4.73
N LYS A 295 35.26 1.05 4.24
CA LYS A 295 34.59 1.26 2.94
C LYS A 295 35.38 0.68 1.76
N ARG A 296 36.71 0.86 1.73
CA ARG A 296 37.55 0.23 0.69
C ARG A 296 37.43 -1.29 0.69
N THR A 297 37.43 -1.90 1.87
CA THR A 297 37.26 -3.35 2.01
C THR A 297 35.91 -3.79 1.47
N TYR A 298 34.85 -3.02 1.73
CA TYR A 298 33.53 -3.27 1.14
C TYR A 298 33.57 -3.26 -0.40
N TYR A 299 34.11 -2.20 -1.02
CA TYR A 299 34.17 -2.13 -2.49
C TYR A 299 35.04 -3.23 -3.10
N MET A 300 36.19 -3.55 -2.51
CA MET A 300 37.07 -4.62 -2.98
C MET A 300 36.42 -6.00 -2.87
N THR A 301 35.76 -6.29 -1.75
CA THR A 301 35.21 -7.63 -1.47
C THR A 301 33.85 -7.86 -2.11
N LYS A 302 32.96 -6.86 -2.10
CA LYS A 302 31.59 -6.97 -2.62
C LYS A 302 31.52 -6.69 -4.11
N MET A 303 32.17 -5.61 -4.57
CA MET A 303 32.13 -5.20 -5.98
C MET A 303 33.29 -5.79 -6.80
N GLY A 304 34.25 -6.48 -6.18
CA GLY A 304 35.34 -7.16 -6.88
C GLY A 304 36.31 -6.21 -7.58
N VAL A 305 36.46 -4.99 -7.07
CA VAL A 305 37.33 -3.95 -7.67
C VAL A 305 38.72 -4.01 -7.07
N ASP A 306 39.75 -4.14 -7.92
CA ASP A 306 41.14 -4.23 -7.46
C ASP A 306 41.68 -2.93 -6.85
N VAL A 307 41.24 -1.78 -7.38
CA VAL A 307 41.66 -0.44 -6.92
C VAL A 307 40.44 0.49 -6.83
N VAL A 308 40.11 0.92 -5.61
CA VAL A 308 39.06 1.90 -5.34
C VAL A 308 39.61 3.30 -5.63
N SER A 309 39.36 3.80 -6.83
CA SER A 309 39.76 5.14 -7.28
C SER A 309 38.65 6.17 -7.06
N ASP A 310 39.00 7.45 -6.97
CA ASP A 310 38.02 8.53 -6.87
C ASP A 310 37.09 8.57 -8.11
N ASP A 311 37.63 8.21 -9.30
CA ASP A 311 36.86 8.13 -10.54
C ASP A 311 35.81 7.00 -10.48
N PHE A 312 36.17 5.85 -9.89
CA PHE A 312 35.23 4.74 -9.70
C PHE A 312 34.10 5.13 -8.73
N LEU A 313 34.42 5.79 -7.61
CA LEU A 313 33.41 6.25 -6.65
C LEU A 313 32.49 7.31 -7.26
N ALA A 314 33.04 8.24 -8.06
CA ALA A 314 32.25 9.23 -8.77
C ALA A 314 31.29 8.60 -9.81
N ASP A 315 31.74 7.56 -10.52
CA ASP A 315 30.92 6.80 -11.47
C ASP A 315 29.79 6.03 -10.76
N GLN A 316 30.09 5.38 -9.63
CA GLN A 316 29.09 4.74 -8.76
C GLN A 316 28.03 5.74 -8.28
N ALA A 317 28.46 6.88 -7.74
CA ALA A 317 27.56 7.92 -7.26
C ALA A 317 26.68 8.46 -8.39
N ALA A 318 27.26 8.72 -9.56
CA ALA A 318 26.53 9.19 -10.74
C ALA A 318 25.50 8.16 -11.22
N CYS A 319 25.87 6.89 -11.32
CA CYS A 319 24.97 5.80 -11.70
C CYS A 319 23.82 5.64 -10.70
N TYR A 320 24.11 5.71 -9.40
CA TYR A 320 23.09 5.60 -8.35
C TYR A 320 22.10 6.77 -8.39
N VAL A 321 22.58 8.00 -8.54
CA VAL A 321 21.70 9.19 -8.65
C VAL A 321 20.88 9.15 -9.95
N GLN A 322 21.48 8.71 -11.05
CA GLN A 322 20.76 8.48 -12.30
C GLN A 322 19.65 7.43 -12.10
N ALA A 323 19.91 6.38 -11.33
CA ALA A 323 18.89 5.38 -11.01
C ALA A 323 17.70 5.95 -10.25
N ILE A 324 17.94 6.74 -9.20
CA ILE A 324 16.87 7.41 -8.44
C ILE A 324 16.04 8.31 -9.36
N GLN A 325 16.69 9.06 -10.25
CA GLN A 325 15.99 9.89 -11.24
C GLN A 325 15.18 9.04 -12.23
N TRP A 326 15.69 7.89 -12.68
CA TRP A 326 14.95 6.96 -13.54
C TRP A 326 13.72 6.41 -12.83
N ILE A 327 13.84 6.00 -11.58
CA ILE A 327 12.73 5.46 -10.76
C ILE A 327 11.65 6.53 -10.56
N LEU A 328 12.04 7.75 -10.21
CA LEU A 328 11.10 8.87 -10.12
C LEU A 328 10.36 9.10 -11.43
N HIS A 329 11.08 9.07 -12.56
CA HIS A 329 10.44 9.15 -13.86
C HIS A 329 9.47 7.98 -14.12
N TYR A 330 9.87 6.75 -13.82
CA TYR A 330 9.06 5.55 -14.02
C TYR A 330 7.70 5.65 -13.28
N TYR A 331 7.71 6.21 -12.07
CA TYR A 331 6.52 6.39 -11.24
C TYR A 331 5.67 7.61 -11.65
N TYR A 332 6.29 8.77 -11.90
CA TYR A 332 5.56 10.03 -12.18
C TYR A 332 5.19 10.20 -13.65
N HIS A 333 6.05 9.73 -14.56
CA HIS A 333 6.03 10.05 -15.98
C HIS A 333 5.86 8.81 -16.87
N GLY A 334 6.02 7.60 -16.32
CA GLY A 334 6.15 6.36 -17.10
C GLY A 334 7.57 6.15 -17.59
N VAL A 335 7.81 5.03 -18.28
CA VAL A 335 9.15 4.60 -18.71
C VAL A 335 9.84 5.68 -19.54
N GLN A 336 11.03 6.11 -19.12
CA GLN A 336 11.89 7.03 -19.90
C GLN A 336 13.09 6.34 -20.54
N SER A 337 13.39 5.09 -20.16
CA SER A 337 14.33 4.23 -20.84
C SER A 337 13.99 2.76 -20.57
N TRP A 338 13.80 1.99 -21.63
CA TRP A 338 13.60 0.53 -21.57
C TRP A 338 14.90 -0.25 -21.39
N SER A 339 16.04 0.36 -21.75
CA SER A 339 17.36 -0.29 -21.77
C SER A 339 18.26 0.12 -20.60
N TRP A 340 17.94 1.21 -19.91
CA TRP A 340 18.71 1.64 -18.74
C TRP A 340 18.55 0.63 -17.60
N TYR A 341 19.66 0.30 -16.95
CA TYR A 341 19.71 -0.53 -15.75
C TYR A 341 20.85 -0.06 -14.84
N TYR A 342 20.79 -0.43 -13.56
CA TYR A 342 21.88 -0.19 -12.62
C TYR A 342 22.95 -1.29 -12.75
N PRO A 343 24.19 -0.99 -13.16
CA PRO A 343 25.15 -2.00 -13.61
C PRO A 343 25.98 -2.65 -12.48
N TYR A 344 25.51 -2.57 -11.23
CA TYR A 344 26.20 -3.13 -10.08
C TYR A 344 25.23 -3.91 -9.18
N HIS A 345 25.71 -4.97 -8.53
CA HIS A 345 24.89 -5.75 -7.59
C HIS A 345 24.70 -5.08 -6.23
N TYR A 346 25.47 -4.03 -5.94
CA TYR A 346 25.47 -3.34 -4.65
C TYR A 346 25.41 -1.82 -4.83
N ALA A 347 24.85 -1.12 -3.84
CA ALA A 347 24.80 0.34 -3.80
C ALA A 347 26.07 0.92 -3.17
N PRO A 348 26.48 2.16 -3.51
CA PRO A 348 27.56 2.85 -2.82
C PRO A 348 27.17 3.23 -1.38
N PHE A 349 28.17 3.58 -0.56
CA PHE A 349 27.92 4.23 0.73
C PHE A 349 27.38 5.65 0.54
N LEU A 350 26.52 6.11 1.46
CA LEU A 350 25.95 7.47 1.42
C LEU A 350 27.04 8.54 1.46
N SER A 351 28.07 8.32 2.28
CA SER A 351 29.24 9.19 2.43
C SER A 351 30.11 9.31 1.18
N ASP A 352 29.92 8.43 0.19
CA ASP A 352 30.62 8.50 -1.10
C ASP A 352 29.75 9.11 -2.21
N ILE A 353 28.47 9.40 -1.97
CA ILE A 353 27.58 10.08 -2.93
C ILE A 353 27.69 11.60 -2.73
N HIS A 354 28.71 12.21 -3.34
CA HIS A 354 28.93 13.65 -3.31
C HIS A 354 29.35 14.21 -4.69
N ASN A 355 29.37 15.54 -4.83
CA ASN A 355 29.63 16.29 -6.06
C ASN A 355 28.61 16.06 -7.19
N ILE A 356 27.34 15.80 -6.84
CA ILE A 356 26.29 15.40 -7.80
C ILE A 356 25.49 16.60 -8.35
N SER A 357 25.61 17.79 -7.76
CA SER A 357 24.85 19.00 -8.15
C SER A 357 24.99 19.40 -9.62
N THR A 358 26.08 19.03 -10.29
CA THR A 358 26.35 19.39 -11.70
C THR A 358 26.13 18.24 -12.68
N LEU A 359 25.65 17.08 -12.20
CA LEU A 359 25.42 15.91 -13.03
C LEU A 359 24.33 16.19 -14.09
N LYS A 360 24.61 15.80 -15.34
CA LYS A 360 23.64 15.89 -16.44
C LYS A 360 23.04 14.52 -16.69
N ILE A 361 21.76 14.38 -16.36
CA ILE A 361 21.03 13.12 -16.51
C ILE A 361 20.22 13.17 -17.80
N HIS A 362 20.45 12.21 -18.69
CA HIS A 362 19.69 12.04 -19.92
C HIS A 362 19.35 10.55 -20.11
N PHE A 363 18.13 10.29 -20.55
CA PHE A 363 17.65 8.94 -20.85
C PHE A 363 17.20 8.85 -22.29
N GLU A 364 17.62 7.79 -22.96
CA GLU A 364 17.10 7.40 -24.26
C GLU A 364 16.01 6.36 -24.06
N LEU A 365 14.83 6.59 -24.65
CA LEU A 365 13.66 5.73 -24.43
C LEU A 365 13.92 4.27 -24.83
N GLY A 366 14.66 4.04 -25.92
CA GLY A 366 14.88 2.69 -26.44
C GLY A 366 13.57 2.00 -26.86
N LYS A 367 13.57 0.67 -26.85
CA LYS A 367 12.40 -0.16 -27.15
C LYS A 367 12.31 -1.30 -26.14
N PRO A 368 11.10 -1.76 -25.77
CA PRO A 368 10.95 -2.97 -24.97
C PRO A 368 11.43 -4.19 -25.77
N PHE A 369 12.00 -5.16 -25.06
CA PHE A 369 12.29 -6.48 -25.64
C PHE A 369 11.02 -7.17 -26.13
N LYS A 370 11.14 -7.92 -27.23
CA LYS A 370 10.08 -8.85 -27.63
C LYS A 370 9.93 -9.97 -26.60
N PRO A 371 8.76 -10.64 -26.53
CA PRO A 371 8.51 -11.66 -25.52
C PRO A 371 9.59 -12.76 -25.41
N PHE A 372 10.14 -13.26 -26.53
CA PHE A 372 11.18 -14.29 -26.49
C PHE A 372 12.57 -13.73 -26.16
N GLU A 373 12.85 -12.50 -26.56
CA GLU A 373 14.09 -11.79 -26.19
C GLU A 373 14.12 -11.61 -24.67
N GLN A 374 13.01 -11.15 -24.08
CA GLN A 374 12.86 -11.03 -22.62
C GLN A 374 12.91 -12.39 -21.90
N LEU A 375 12.23 -13.42 -22.42
CA LEU A 375 12.27 -14.75 -21.79
C LEU A 375 13.67 -15.34 -21.77
N LEU A 376 14.47 -15.12 -22.83
CA LEU A 376 15.86 -15.57 -22.84
C LEU A 376 16.71 -14.77 -21.85
N ALA A 377 16.45 -13.46 -21.72
CA ALA A 377 17.15 -12.61 -20.75
C ALA A 377 16.81 -12.94 -19.28
N VAL A 378 15.60 -13.40 -18.99
CA VAL A 378 15.11 -13.59 -17.60
C VAL A 378 15.16 -15.04 -17.12
N LEU A 379 14.88 -16.02 -17.98
CA LEU A 379 14.74 -17.41 -17.53
C LEU A 379 16.10 -18.07 -17.27
N PRO A 380 16.22 -18.89 -16.21
CA PRO A 380 17.38 -19.77 -16.05
C PRO A 380 17.31 -20.96 -16.99
N ALA A 381 18.46 -21.60 -17.27
CA ALA A 381 18.56 -22.77 -18.14
C ALA A 381 17.65 -23.94 -17.72
N ALA A 382 17.34 -24.07 -16.43
CA ALA A 382 16.39 -25.06 -15.89
C ALA A 382 14.97 -24.93 -16.48
N SER A 383 14.57 -23.72 -16.86
CA SER A 383 13.24 -23.42 -17.42
C SER A 383 13.23 -23.30 -18.95
N LYS A 384 14.28 -23.76 -19.65
CA LYS A 384 14.42 -23.65 -21.11
C LYS A 384 13.22 -24.21 -21.90
N ASN A 385 12.48 -25.17 -21.34
CA ASN A 385 11.30 -25.76 -21.98
C ASN A 385 10.16 -24.75 -22.22
N LEU A 386 10.20 -23.57 -21.59
CA LEU A 386 9.25 -22.47 -21.81
C LEU A 386 9.57 -21.65 -23.06
N LEU A 387 10.80 -21.75 -23.59
CA LEU A 387 11.24 -21.11 -24.82
C LEU A 387 11.02 -22.03 -26.04
N PRO A 388 10.86 -21.44 -27.25
CA PRO A 388 10.92 -22.18 -28.50
C PRO A 388 12.17 -23.07 -28.59
N ALA A 389 12.02 -24.28 -29.15
CA ALA A 389 13.09 -25.28 -29.22
C ALA A 389 14.38 -24.75 -29.88
N CYS A 390 14.25 -23.83 -30.83
CA CYS A 390 15.39 -23.24 -31.52
C CYS A 390 16.29 -22.39 -30.61
N TYR A 391 15.82 -21.84 -29.48
CA TYR A 391 16.67 -21.04 -28.59
C TYR A 391 17.25 -21.85 -27.42
N GLN A 392 16.72 -23.04 -27.13
CA GLN A 392 17.07 -23.80 -25.92
C GLN A 392 18.55 -24.16 -25.85
N HIS A 393 19.19 -24.38 -27.00
CA HIS A 393 20.61 -24.70 -27.06
C HIS A 393 21.51 -23.51 -26.69
N LEU A 394 21.04 -22.26 -26.84
CA LEU A 394 21.79 -21.07 -26.47
C LEU A 394 22.04 -20.99 -24.95
N MET A 395 21.18 -21.64 -24.14
CA MET A 395 21.31 -21.67 -22.68
C MET A 395 22.12 -22.85 -22.13
N THR A 396 22.44 -23.85 -22.98
CA THR A 396 23.02 -25.11 -22.49
C THR A 396 24.23 -25.60 -23.25
N ASN A 397 24.46 -25.14 -24.49
CA ASN A 397 25.63 -25.53 -25.25
C ASN A 397 26.84 -24.69 -24.81
N GLU A 398 27.97 -25.34 -24.56
CA GLU A 398 29.23 -24.69 -24.19
C GLU A 398 29.75 -23.76 -25.30
N ASP A 399 29.44 -24.07 -26.57
CA ASP A 399 29.79 -23.23 -27.72
C ASP A 399 28.87 -22.00 -27.91
N SER A 400 27.88 -21.82 -27.03
CA SER A 400 26.95 -20.69 -27.16
C SER A 400 27.66 -19.36 -26.86
N PRO A 401 27.46 -18.30 -27.68
CA PRO A 401 28.08 -16.99 -27.47
C PRO A 401 27.60 -16.28 -26.19
N ILE A 402 26.56 -16.81 -25.53
CA ILE A 402 25.93 -16.25 -24.34
C ILE A 402 25.91 -17.24 -23.15
N ILE A 403 26.68 -18.34 -23.21
CA ILE A 403 26.67 -19.38 -22.17
C ILE A 403 27.07 -18.87 -20.78
N GLU A 404 27.94 -17.85 -20.72
CA GLU A 404 28.42 -17.26 -19.47
C GLU A 404 27.30 -16.63 -18.63
N TYR A 405 26.19 -16.23 -19.25
CA TYR A 405 25.02 -15.69 -18.56
C TYR A 405 24.13 -16.76 -17.90
N TYR A 406 24.42 -18.05 -18.14
CA TYR A 406 23.65 -19.18 -17.60
C TYR A 406 24.52 -20.12 -16.74
N PRO A 407 25.12 -19.62 -15.64
CA PRO A 407 25.95 -20.46 -14.80
C PRO A 407 25.11 -21.58 -14.15
N PRO A 408 25.61 -22.82 -14.07
CA PRO A 408 24.92 -23.91 -13.38
C PRO A 408 24.84 -23.67 -11.87
N ASP A 409 25.86 -23.02 -11.31
CA ASP A 409 25.96 -22.62 -9.91
C ASP A 409 26.32 -21.13 -9.82
N PHE A 410 25.64 -20.41 -8.93
CA PHE A 410 25.89 -18.98 -8.69
C PHE A 410 26.01 -18.69 -7.19
N LYS A 411 26.67 -17.60 -6.84
CA LYS A 411 26.86 -17.19 -5.44
C LYS A 411 25.70 -16.31 -4.99
N THR A 412 25.37 -16.43 -3.71
CA THR A 412 24.38 -15.57 -3.04
C THR A 412 25.01 -14.91 -1.82
N ASP A 413 24.72 -13.64 -1.60
CA ASP A 413 25.19 -12.89 -0.44
C ASP A 413 24.00 -12.35 0.37
N LEU A 414 23.89 -12.74 1.64
CA LEU A 414 22.81 -12.28 2.51
C LEU A 414 22.93 -10.79 2.85
N ASN A 415 24.13 -10.20 2.78
CA ASN A 415 24.36 -8.76 3.00
C ASN A 415 23.57 -8.16 4.20
N GLY A 416 23.59 -8.84 5.36
CA GLY A 416 22.90 -8.41 6.58
C GLY A 416 21.41 -8.78 6.68
N LYS A 417 20.85 -9.44 5.66
CA LYS A 417 19.47 -9.97 5.67
C LYS A 417 19.39 -11.32 6.37
N GLN A 418 18.23 -11.61 6.97
CA GLN A 418 18.00 -12.85 7.71
C GLN A 418 17.43 -13.97 6.84
N GLN A 419 16.78 -13.61 5.73
CA GLN A 419 16.04 -14.55 4.90
C GLN A 419 16.73 -14.76 3.56
N GLU A 420 16.81 -16.01 3.10
CA GLU A 420 17.51 -16.36 1.86
C GLU A 420 16.90 -15.70 0.61
N TRP A 421 15.58 -15.44 0.61
CA TRP A 421 14.91 -14.76 -0.51
C TRP A 421 15.23 -13.27 -0.61
N GLU A 422 15.88 -12.69 0.40
CA GLU A 422 16.37 -11.30 0.39
C GLU A 422 17.86 -11.22 0.00
N ALA A 423 18.51 -12.36 -0.26
CA ALA A 423 19.93 -12.41 -0.59
C ALA A 423 20.19 -11.82 -1.98
N VAL A 424 21.32 -11.13 -2.13
CA VAL A 424 21.84 -10.65 -3.41
C VAL A 424 22.29 -11.84 -4.24
N VAL A 425 21.71 -11.99 -5.43
CA VAL A 425 22.03 -13.07 -6.38
C VAL A 425 23.08 -12.58 -7.35
N LEU A 426 24.29 -13.16 -7.28
CA LEU A 426 25.44 -12.75 -8.08
C LEU A 426 25.48 -13.52 -9.40
N ILE A 427 24.74 -13.00 -10.37
CA ILE A 427 24.75 -13.46 -11.76
C ILE A 427 25.29 -12.37 -12.70
N PRO A 428 25.95 -12.74 -13.82
CA PRO A 428 26.46 -11.74 -14.75
C PRO A 428 25.31 -10.97 -15.43
N PHE A 429 25.51 -9.68 -15.66
CA PHE A 429 24.55 -8.84 -16.40
C PHE A 429 24.63 -9.13 -17.90
N ILE A 430 23.48 -9.34 -18.54
CA ILE A 430 23.39 -9.68 -19.96
C ILE A 430 23.68 -8.46 -20.82
N ASP A 431 24.58 -8.60 -21.78
CA ASP A 431 24.77 -7.61 -22.85
C ASP A 431 23.65 -7.74 -23.89
N GLU A 432 22.86 -6.68 -24.05
CA GLU A 432 21.72 -6.63 -24.97
C GLU A 432 22.12 -6.98 -26.41
N LYS A 433 23.24 -6.45 -26.92
CA LYS A 433 23.65 -6.63 -28.31
C LYS A 433 24.04 -8.08 -28.57
N ARG A 434 24.85 -8.66 -27.68
CA ARG A 434 25.26 -10.08 -27.77
C ARG A 434 24.08 -11.03 -27.70
N LEU A 435 23.11 -10.74 -26.83
CA LEU A 435 21.88 -11.52 -26.73
C LEU A 435 21.10 -11.51 -28.06
N LEU A 436 20.86 -10.31 -28.61
CA LEU A 436 20.07 -10.16 -29.84
C LEU A 436 20.78 -10.76 -31.07
N GLU A 437 22.10 -10.59 -31.18
CA GLU A 437 22.91 -11.20 -32.24
C GLU A 437 22.87 -12.73 -32.18
N ALA A 438 22.99 -13.31 -30.99
CA ALA A 438 22.87 -14.76 -30.80
C ALA A 438 21.48 -15.28 -31.21
N MET A 439 20.41 -14.55 -30.84
CA MET A 439 19.04 -14.93 -31.18
C MET A 439 18.75 -14.83 -32.69
N GLU A 440 19.30 -13.83 -33.38
CA GLU A 440 19.06 -13.60 -34.81
C GLU A 440 19.47 -14.81 -35.66
N THR A 441 20.54 -15.50 -35.28
CA THR A 441 20.97 -16.74 -35.95
C THR A 441 19.89 -17.82 -35.96
N CYS A 442 19.01 -17.83 -34.96
CA CYS A 442 17.97 -18.85 -34.75
C CYS A 442 16.58 -18.40 -35.19
N ASN A 443 16.35 -17.10 -35.39
CA ASN A 443 15.02 -16.50 -35.64
C ASN A 443 14.30 -17.08 -36.87
N HIS A 444 15.04 -17.50 -37.89
CA HIS A 444 14.48 -18.12 -39.09
C HIS A 444 13.78 -19.46 -38.81
N SER A 445 14.19 -20.17 -37.75
CA SER A 445 13.65 -21.49 -37.36
C SER A 445 12.34 -21.43 -36.56
N LEU A 446 11.86 -20.24 -36.20
CA LEU A 446 10.60 -20.06 -35.47
C LEU A 446 9.39 -20.50 -36.32
N LYS A 447 8.47 -21.24 -35.69
CA LYS A 447 7.17 -21.59 -36.27
C LYS A 447 6.30 -20.34 -36.44
N LYS A 448 5.32 -20.39 -37.35
CA LYS A 448 4.40 -19.27 -37.61
C LYS A 448 3.65 -18.79 -36.35
N GLU A 449 3.18 -19.72 -35.52
CA GLU A 449 2.50 -19.39 -34.26
C GLU A 449 3.44 -18.74 -33.23
N GLU A 450 4.69 -19.21 -33.16
CA GLU A 450 5.72 -18.65 -32.29
C GLU A 450 6.07 -17.22 -32.73
N ARG A 451 6.21 -16.98 -34.05
CA ARG A 451 6.41 -15.63 -34.60
C ARG A 451 5.26 -14.68 -34.24
N LYS A 452 4.01 -15.14 -34.28
CA LYS A 452 2.84 -14.34 -33.90
C LYS A 452 2.85 -14.00 -32.39
N ARG A 453 3.23 -14.95 -31.53
CA ARG A 453 3.37 -14.74 -30.08
C ARG A 453 4.56 -13.88 -29.69
N ASN A 454 5.54 -13.69 -30.58
CA ASN A 454 6.72 -12.86 -30.34
C ASN A 454 6.51 -11.41 -30.80
N GLN A 455 5.28 -10.91 -30.79
CA GLN A 455 4.92 -9.55 -31.15
C GLN A 455 4.15 -8.90 -30.01
N HIS A 456 4.30 -7.59 -29.86
CA HIS A 456 3.47 -6.81 -28.96
C HIS A 456 2.11 -6.55 -29.58
N SER A 457 1.09 -6.42 -28.75
CA SER A 457 -0.25 -6.03 -29.19
C SER A 457 -0.93 -5.07 -28.23
N GLU A 458 -1.93 -4.41 -28.77
CA GLU A 458 -2.74 -3.37 -28.15
C GLU A 458 -3.64 -3.87 -27.01
N CYS A 459 -4.14 -2.92 -26.23
CA CYS A 459 -5.13 -3.15 -25.18
C CYS A 459 -6.55 -3.23 -25.78
N LEU A 460 -7.45 -3.98 -25.14
CA LEU A 460 -8.85 -4.08 -25.53
C LEU A 460 -9.74 -3.28 -24.57
N MET A 461 -10.59 -2.41 -25.12
CA MET A 461 -11.67 -1.74 -24.39
C MET A 461 -12.99 -2.38 -24.77
N CYS A 462 -13.66 -3.02 -23.80
CA CYS A 462 -14.90 -3.76 -23.98
C CYS A 462 -16.06 -3.13 -23.20
N TRP A 463 -17.26 -3.17 -23.77
CA TRP A 463 -18.49 -2.72 -23.10
C TRP A 463 -19.71 -3.50 -23.60
N TYR A 464 -20.81 -3.43 -22.86
CA TYR A 464 -22.07 -4.04 -23.25
C TYR A 464 -22.79 -3.22 -24.34
N ASP A 465 -23.26 -3.90 -25.38
CA ASP A 465 -24.07 -3.31 -26.44
C ASP A 465 -25.25 -4.24 -26.74
N ARG A 466 -26.47 -3.78 -26.44
CA ARG A 466 -27.69 -4.56 -26.61
C ARG A 466 -28.00 -4.86 -28.09
N ASP A 467 -27.56 -4.00 -28.99
CA ASP A 467 -27.84 -4.12 -30.42
C ASP A 467 -26.84 -5.04 -31.13
N THR A 468 -25.79 -5.45 -30.43
CA THR A 468 -24.79 -6.40 -30.92
C THR A 468 -25.13 -7.79 -30.40
N GLU A 469 -25.30 -8.77 -31.28
CA GLU A 469 -25.50 -10.18 -30.91
C GLU A 469 -24.75 -11.09 -31.90
N PHE A 470 -23.85 -11.90 -31.38
CA PHE A 470 -23.12 -12.90 -32.17
C PHE A 470 -22.68 -14.09 -31.31
N ILE A 471 -22.31 -15.21 -31.96
CA ILE A 471 -21.80 -16.39 -31.25
C ILE A 471 -20.29 -16.20 -31.00
N TYR A 472 -19.86 -16.26 -29.74
CA TYR A 472 -18.45 -16.23 -29.38
C TYR A 472 -17.95 -17.64 -29.00
N PRO A 473 -16.98 -18.22 -29.74
CA PRO A 473 -16.53 -19.58 -29.51
C PRO A 473 -15.74 -19.71 -28.20
N SER A 474 -15.90 -20.84 -27.52
CA SER A 474 -15.12 -21.13 -26.32
C SER A 474 -13.72 -21.65 -26.69
N PRO A 475 -12.65 -21.12 -26.07
CA PRO A 475 -11.31 -21.69 -26.16
C PRO A 475 -11.17 -23.04 -25.43
N TRP A 476 -12.18 -23.47 -24.66
CA TRP A 476 -12.24 -24.80 -24.03
C TRP A 476 -13.66 -25.40 -24.06
N PRO A 477 -14.14 -25.86 -25.23
CA PRO A 477 -15.52 -26.31 -25.43
C PRO A 477 -15.97 -27.45 -24.51
N GLU A 478 -15.03 -28.32 -24.09
CA GLU A 478 -15.31 -29.46 -23.20
C GLU A 478 -15.79 -29.04 -21.80
N LYS A 479 -15.37 -27.86 -21.33
CA LYS A 479 -15.71 -27.35 -19.99
C LYS A 479 -16.62 -26.14 -20.02
N PHE A 480 -16.44 -25.29 -21.03
CA PHE A 480 -17.20 -24.05 -21.16
C PHE A 480 -17.85 -24.04 -22.55
N PRO A 481 -19.18 -23.97 -22.66
CA PRO A 481 -19.87 -23.91 -23.95
C PRO A 481 -19.56 -22.59 -24.67
N ALA A 482 -19.87 -22.49 -25.96
CA ALA A 482 -19.81 -21.20 -26.65
C ALA A 482 -20.85 -20.21 -26.06
N ILE A 483 -20.55 -18.92 -26.14
CA ILE A 483 -21.51 -17.88 -25.75
C ILE A 483 -22.45 -17.69 -26.95
N GLU A 484 -23.68 -18.20 -26.86
CA GLU A 484 -24.64 -18.15 -27.96
C GLU A 484 -25.07 -16.73 -28.31
N ARG A 485 -25.24 -15.88 -27.28
CA ARG A 485 -25.66 -14.49 -27.41
C ARG A 485 -24.63 -13.56 -26.78
N CYS A 486 -23.51 -13.34 -27.47
CA CYS A 486 -22.50 -12.40 -27.03
C CYS A 486 -22.94 -10.97 -27.39
N CYS A 487 -23.11 -10.13 -26.37
CA CYS A 487 -23.49 -8.72 -26.48
C CYS A 487 -22.34 -7.78 -26.13
N THR A 488 -21.10 -8.21 -26.40
CA THR A 488 -19.89 -7.44 -26.10
C THR A 488 -19.41 -6.73 -27.35
N ARG A 489 -19.22 -5.42 -27.25
CA ARG A 489 -18.52 -4.63 -28.26
C ARG A 489 -17.12 -4.31 -27.76
N TYR A 490 -16.16 -4.20 -28.67
CA TYR A 490 -14.78 -3.87 -28.31
C TYR A 490 -14.17 -2.83 -29.24
N LYS A 491 -13.17 -2.13 -28.71
CA LYS A 491 -12.30 -1.20 -29.43
C LYS A 491 -10.85 -1.51 -29.06
N ILE A 492 -9.97 -1.42 -30.06
CA ILE A 492 -8.53 -1.58 -29.87
C ILE A 492 -7.95 -0.23 -29.45
N ILE A 493 -7.15 -0.23 -28.38
CA ILE A 493 -6.47 0.94 -27.83
C ILE A 493 -4.98 0.83 -28.17
N SER A 494 -4.50 1.77 -29.00
CA SER A 494 -3.08 1.84 -29.41
C SER A 494 -2.13 1.79 -28.22
N LEU A 495 -0.94 1.20 -28.41
CA LEU A 495 0.11 1.10 -27.38
C LEU A 495 0.49 2.47 -26.79
N ASP A 496 0.50 3.52 -27.61
CA ASP A 496 0.87 4.88 -27.17
C ASP A 496 -0.32 5.71 -26.68
N ALA A 497 -1.53 5.14 -26.61
CA ALA A 497 -2.76 5.91 -26.35
C ALA A 497 -2.78 6.58 -24.97
N TRP A 498 -2.06 6.02 -23.99
CA TRP A 498 -1.99 6.55 -22.62
C TRP A 498 -0.71 7.32 -22.34
N ARG A 499 0.12 7.57 -23.35
CA ARG A 499 1.35 8.35 -23.18
C ARG A 499 0.99 9.81 -22.93
N VAL A 500 1.33 10.29 -21.74
CA VAL A 500 1.14 11.69 -21.32
C VAL A 500 2.47 12.43 -21.42
N ASP A 501 2.45 13.62 -22.01
CA ASP A 501 3.59 14.54 -21.98
C ASP A 501 3.88 14.95 -20.54
N ILE A 502 5.14 14.87 -20.12
CA ILE A 502 5.63 15.24 -18.79
C ILE A 502 5.09 16.61 -18.36
N ASN A 503 5.07 17.59 -19.28
CA ASN A 503 4.65 18.97 -18.99
C ASN A 503 3.13 19.11 -18.76
N LYS A 504 2.35 18.09 -19.11
CA LYS A 504 0.88 18.07 -18.96
C LYS A 504 0.44 17.33 -17.69
N ASN A 505 1.36 16.71 -16.95
CA ASN A 505 1.04 16.05 -15.70
C ASN A 505 0.71 17.10 -14.62
N LYS A 506 -0.58 17.30 -14.35
CA LYS A 506 -1.05 18.26 -13.35
C LYS A 506 -1.35 17.54 -12.03
N ILE A 507 -0.88 18.13 -10.94
CA ILE A 507 -1.32 17.76 -9.59
C ILE A 507 -2.79 18.16 -9.46
N THR A 508 -3.65 17.18 -9.21
CA THR A 508 -5.07 17.42 -8.92
C THR A 508 -5.14 18.14 -7.58
N ARG A 509 -5.47 19.44 -7.58
CA ARG A 509 -5.66 20.17 -6.33
C ARG A 509 -6.99 19.78 -5.71
N ILE A 510 -6.91 19.24 -4.49
CA ILE A 510 -8.09 18.91 -3.69
C ILE A 510 -8.83 20.20 -3.36
N ASP A 511 -10.12 20.27 -3.71
CA ASP A 511 -10.98 21.34 -3.20
C ASP A 511 -11.25 21.08 -1.70
N GLN A 512 -10.57 21.85 -0.84
CA GLN A 512 -10.72 21.75 0.61
C GLN A 512 -12.12 22.15 1.11
N LYS A 513 -12.97 22.74 0.25
CA LYS A 513 -14.36 23.07 0.57
C LYS A 513 -15.34 21.93 0.26
N ALA A 514 -14.84 20.79 -0.23
CA ALA A 514 -15.67 19.70 -0.72
C ALA A 514 -16.49 19.00 0.37
N LEU A 515 -17.65 18.50 -0.06
CA LEU A 515 -18.56 17.63 0.69
C LEU A 515 -17.82 16.42 1.27
N TYR A 516 -18.28 15.89 2.40
CA TYR A 516 -17.79 14.59 2.87
C TYR A 516 -18.23 13.51 1.88
N PHE A 517 -17.28 12.72 1.38
CA PHE A 517 -17.57 11.59 0.50
C PHE A 517 -17.73 10.32 1.34
N CYS A 518 -18.95 9.80 1.38
CA CYS A 518 -19.25 8.57 2.12
C CYS A 518 -18.30 7.43 1.69
N GLY A 519 -17.62 6.83 2.67
CA GLY A 519 -16.67 5.73 2.46
C GLY A 519 -15.20 6.15 2.39
N PHE A 520 -14.89 7.45 2.37
CA PHE A 520 -13.52 7.95 2.50
C PHE A 520 -13.32 8.63 3.88
N PRO A 521 -12.45 8.08 4.74
CA PRO A 521 -12.22 8.64 6.07
C PRO A 521 -11.37 9.92 6.04
N THR A 522 -11.56 10.77 7.06
CA THR A 522 -10.80 12.00 7.31
C THR A 522 -10.76 12.36 8.80
N LEU A 523 -9.63 12.91 9.25
CA LEU A 523 -9.37 13.37 10.61
C LEU A 523 -9.94 14.78 10.85
N LYS A 524 -10.28 15.53 9.80
CA LYS A 524 -10.60 16.97 9.85
C LYS A 524 -11.89 17.33 10.58
N HIS A 525 -12.81 16.39 10.76
CA HIS A 525 -14.14 16.67 11.33
C HIS A 525 -14.15 16.88 12.84
N ILE A 526 -13.18 16.32 13.57
CA ILE A 526 -13.10 16.43 15.03
C ILE A 526 -11.82 17.16 15.37
N ARG A 527 -11.90 18.18 16.23
CA ARG A 527 -10.73 18.95 16.67
C ARG A 527 -9.89 18.11 17.64
N HIS A 528 -8.60 17.98 17.35
CA HIS A 528 -7.70 17.14 18.14
C HIS A 528 -6.27 17.70 18.13
N LYS A 529 -5.47 17.29 19.11
CA LYS A 529 -4.00 17.39 19.09
C LYS A 529 -3.42 16.10 18.53
N PHE A 530 -2.20 16.17 18.01
CA PHE A 530 -1.46 15.00 17.56
C PHE A 530 -0.01 15.06 18.04
N PHE A 531 0.58 13.91 18.34
CA PHE A 531 1.98 13.78 18.77
C PHE A 531 2.46 12.32 18.64
N LEU A 532 3.77 12.12 18.52
CA LEU A 532 4.39 10.80 18.52
C LEU A 532 4.58 10.28 19.95
N LYS A 533 4.21 9.01 20.19
CA LYS A 533 4.44 8.33 21.49
C LYS A 533 4.51 6.82 21.32
N LYS A 534 5.39 6.15 22.08
CA LYS A 534 5.38 4.68 22.23
C LYS A 534 4.19 4.25 23.09
N SER A 535 3.09 3.85 22.44
CA SER A 535 1.84 3.46 23.13
C SER A 535 1.44 2.00 22.94
N GLY A 536 2.20 1.22 22.17
CA GLY A 536 1.90 -0.20 21.96
C GLY A 536 0.62 -0.44 21.17
N VAL A 537 0.24 0.48 20.28
CA VAL A 537 -0.96 0.37 19.43
C VAL A 537 -0.89 -0.95 18.67
N GLN A 538 -1.98 -1.70 18.71
CA GLN A 538 -2.09 -3.01 18.10
C GLN A 538 -2.97 -2.91 16.86
N VAL A 539 -2.36 -2.81 15.68
CA VAL A 539 -3.06 -2.87 14.38
C VAL A 539 -3.29 -4.34 13.97
N PHE A 540 -2.23 -5.14 14.04
CA PHE A 540 -2.23 -6.58 13.70
C PHE A 540 -2.33 -7.48 14.95
N GLN A 541 -1.69 -8.64 14.93
CA GLN A 541 -1.74 -9.64 16.01
C GLN A 541 -0.88 -9.25 17.23
N GLN A 542 0.10 -8.35 17.07
CA GLN A 542 1.03 -7.95 18.11
C GLN A 542 1.02 -6.43 18.32
N SER A 543 1.34 -6.00 19.54
CA SER A 543 1.52 -4.57 19.86
C SER A 543 2.75 -3.99 19.18
N SER A 544 2.63 -2.75 18.69
CA SER A 544 3.76 -1.98 18.17
C SER A 544 4.86 -1.81 19.20
N ARG A 545 6.13 -1.87 18.76
CA ARG A 545 7.31 -1.52 19.59
C ARG A 545 7.80 -0.09 19.34
N GLY A 546 7.57 0.42 18.13
CA GLY A 546 7.92 1.78 17.71
C GLY A 546 6.90 2.82 18.17
N GLU A 547 7.21 4.08 17.85
CA GLU A 547 6.31 5.21 18.10
C GLU A 547 5.06 5.16 17.22
N ASN A 548 3.98 5.75 17.72
CA ASN A 548 2.71 5.83 17.03
C ASN A 548 2.25 7.30 17.01
N MET A 549 1.65 7.73 15.90
CA MET A 549 0.98 9.04 15.83
C MET A 549 -0.31 8.97 16.64
N MET A 550 -0.29 9.55 17.83
CA MET A 550 -1.42 9.58 18.75
C MET A 550 -2.28 10.79 18.48
N LEU A 551 -3.61 10.62 18.53
CA LEU A 551 -4.58 11.71 18.36
C LEU A 551 -5.33 11.91 19.68
N GLU A 552 -5.26 13.10 20.26
CA GLU A 552 -5.95 13.46 21.51
C GLU A 552 -7.13 14.39 21.23
N ILE A 553 -8.34 13.92 21.49
CA ILE A 553 -9.57 14.70 21.22
C ILE A 553 -9.64 15.87 22.20
N LEU A 554 -9.82 17.08 21.65
CA LEU A 554 -10.00 18.28 22.44
C LEU A 554 -11.46 18.44 22.84
N VAL A 555 -11.69 18.71 24.12
CA VAL A 555 -13.02 19.01 24.68
C VAL A 555 -13.02 20.46 25.10
N ASP A 556 -13.98 21.24 24.59
CA ASP A 556 -14.17 22.63 25.01
C ASP A 556 -14.89 22.63 26.38
N ALA A 557 -14.10 22.53 27.46
CA ALA A 557 -14.56 22.36 28.84
C ALA A 557 -15.38 23.55 29.40
N GLU A 558 -15.40 24.70 28.71
CA GLU A 558 -16.09 25.93 29.15
C GLU A 558 -17.47 26.13 28.49
N SER A 559 -18.00 25.15 27.76
CA SER A 559 -19.30 25.26 27.10
C SER A 559 -20.44 24.62 27.91
N ASP A 560 -21.49 25.38 28.21
CA ASP A 560 -22.79 24.89 28.74
C ASP A 560 -23.47 23.87 27.79
N GLU A 561 -22.87 23.57 26.64
CA GLU A 561 -23.35 22.64 25.62
C GLU A 561 -23.22 21.15 25.99
N LEU A 562 -22.46 20.82 27.05
CA LEU A 562 -22.16 19.43 27.43
C LEU A 562 -23.17 18.80 28.42
N THR A 563 -24.18 19.53 28.87
CA THR A 563 -25.25 18.94 29.69
C THR A 563 -26.04 17.90 28.89
N VAL A 564 -26.44 16.82 29.55
CA VAL A 564 -27.13 15.68 28.91
C VAL A 564 -28.43 16.10 28.22
N GLU A 565 -29.16 17.08 28.77
CA GLU A 565 -30.37 17.64 28.18
C GLU A 565 -30.07 18.36 26.87
N ASN A 566 -29.01 19.18 26.84
CA ASN A 566 -28.59 19.90 25.65
C ASN A 566 -28.11 18.92 24.57
N VAL A 567 -27.31 17.92 24.95
CA VAL A 567 -26.89 16.85 24.05
C VAL A 567 -28.11 16.09 23.49
N ALA A 568 -29.04 15.67 24.35
CA ALA A 568 -30.26 14.97 23.93
C ALA A 568 -31.10 15.80 22.97
N SER A 569 -31.33 17.09 23.25
CA SER A 569 -32.06 17.99 22.35
C SER A 569 -31.37 18.18 20.99
N SER A 570 -30.04 18.10 20.98
CA SER A 570 -29.23 18.24 19.78
C SER A 570 -29.31 17.00 18.89
N VAL A 571 -29.17 15.79 19.44
CA VAL A 571 -28.95 14.56 18.65
C VAL A 571 -30.07 13.52 18.69
N LEU A 572 -30.92 13.49 19.73
CA LEU A 572 -31.92 12.43 19.90
C LEU A 572 -32.91 12.39 18.73
N GLY A 573 -33.16 11.20 18.17
CA GLY A 573 -34.08 11.02 17.03
C GLY A 573 -33.56 11.55 15.69
N LYS A 574 -32.34 12.10 15.63
CA LYS A 574 -31.68 12.59 14.41
C LYS A 574 -30.67 11.58 13.89
N SER A 575 -30.21 11.84 12.66
CA SER A 575 -29.10 11.14 12.05
C SER A 575 -27.78 11.86 12.38
N VAL A 576 -26.78 11.10 12.81
CA VAL A 576 -25.42 11.58 13.13
C VAL A 576 -24.39 10.65 12.50
N PHE A 577 -23.13 11.06 12.46
CA PHE A 577 -22.03 10.23 12.00
C PHE A 577 -21.16 9.75 13.16
N VAL A 578 -20.97 8.44 13.27
CA VAL A 578 -20.22 7.76 14.34
C VAL A 578 -18.97 7.08 13.77
N ASN A 579 -18.18 6.40 14.60
CA ASN A 579 -17.00 5.60 14.19
C ASN A 579 -15.80 6.40 13.62
N TRP A 580 -15.65 7.67 14.00
CA TRP A 580 -14.51 8.50 13.55
C TRP A 580 -13.15 7.75 13.68
N PRO A 581 -12.28 7.82 12.65
CA PRO A 581 -12.41 8.62 11.41
C PRO A 581 -13.16 7.95 10.25
N HIS A 582 -13.56 6.68 10.39
CA HIS A 582 -14.34 5.94 9.40
C HIS A 582 -15.82 6.19 9.64
N LEU A 583 -16.27 7.37 9.24
CA LEU A 583 -17.61 7.84 9.59
C LEU A 583 -18.70 6.96 8.97
N GLU A 584 -19.63 6.52 9.82
CA GLU A 584 -20.82 5.78 9.44
C GLU A 584 -22.07 6.53 9.92
N GLU A 585 -23.08 6.59 9.06
CA GLU A 585 -24.34 7.23 9.42
C GLU A 585 -25.13 6.36 10.40
N ALA A 586 -25.61 6.96 11.49
CA ALA A 586 -26.34 6.29 12.55
C ALA A 586 -27.50 7.14 13.07
N ARG A 587 -28.60 6.48 13.45
CA ARG A 587 -29.77 7.10 14.06
C ARG A 587 -29.70 7.00 15.57
N VAL A 588 -29.79 8.13 16.26
CA VAL A 588 -29.72 8.17 17.72
C VAL A 588 -31.06 7.78 18.34
N VAL A 589 -31.03 6.81 19.25
CA VAL A 589 -32.21 6.31 19.97
C VAL A 589 -32.17 6.58 21.47
N ALA A 590 -30.99 6.79 22.05
CA ALA A 590 -30.87 7.22 23.44
C ALA A 590 -29.58 8.00 23.70
N VAL A 591 -29.55 8.79 24.77
CA VAL A 591 -28.39 9.56 25.25
C VAL A 591 -28.31 9.44 26.77
N SER A 592 -27.11 9.28 27.35
CA SER A 592 -26.92 9.14 28.79
C SER A 592 -25.59 9.71 29.28
N ASP A 593 -25.60 10.35 30.45
CA ASP A 593 -24.41 10.85 31.18
C ASP A 593 -23.92 9.92 32.30
N GLY A 594 -24.53 8.74 32.44
CA GLY A 594 -24.24 7.79 33.51
C GLY A 594 -25.16 7.90 34.72
N GLU A 595 -25.90 9.01 34.90
CA GLU A 595 -26.92 9.16 35.95
C GLU A 595 -28.34 9.20 35.38
N THR A 596 -28.51 9.86 34.25
CA THR A 596 -29.76 10.05 33.52
C THR A 596 -29.65 9.46 32.11
N LYS A 597 -30.78 8.99 31.59
CA LYS A 597 -30.86 8.46 30.23
C LYS A 597 -32.14 8.89 29.54
N PHE A 598 -31.97 9.56 28.40
CA PHE A 598 -33.02 9.99 27.50
C PHE A 598 -33.22 8.94 26.43
N TYR A 599 -34.44 8.42 26.29
CA TYR A 599 -34.83 7.44 25.29
C TYR A 599 -35.81 8.04 24.30
N LEU A 600 -35.71 7.63 23.05
CA LEU A 600 -36.73 7.88 22.05
C LEU A 600 -37.93 6.94 22.27
N GLU A 601 -39.11 7.51 22.49
CA GLU A 601 -40.35 6.76 22.77
C GLU A 601 -41.14 6.55 21.49
N GLU A 602 -41.03 5.36 20.91
CA GLU A 602 -41.70 4.99 19.67
C GLU A 602 -42.30 3.57 19.72
N PRO A 603 -43.36 3.30 18.94
CA PRO A 603 -43.87 1.94 18.77
C PRO A 603 -42.79 1.00 18.22
N PRO A 604 -42.74 -0.28 18.65
CA PRO A 604 -41.76 -1.25 18.15
C PRO A 604 -41.74 -1.32 16.62
N GLY A 605 -40.56 -1.18 16.03
CA GLY A 605 -40.35 -1.21 14.58
C GLY A 605 -40.47 0.15 13.88
N THR A 606 -40.86 1.21 14.59
CA THR A 606 -40.81 2.58 14.06
C THR A 606 -39.36 3.04 13.94
N GLN A 607 -38.99 3.57 12.77
CA GLN A 607 -37.63 4.03 12.48
C GLN A 607 -37.59 5.44 11.88
N LYS A 608 -38.36 6.37 12.47
CA LYS A 608 -38.54 7.72 11.93
C LYS A 608 -37.38 8.65 12.30
N LEU A 609 -36.99 9.52 11.36
CA LEU A 609 -36.06 10.64 11.63
C LEU A 609 -36.84 11.90 12.01
N TYR A 610 -36.43 12.57 13.08
CA TYR A 610 -37.02 13.82 13.56
C TYR A 610 -36.17 15.01 13.13
N SER A 611 -36.35 15.47 11.90
CA SER A 611 -35.54 16.55 11.29
C SER A 611 -36.20 17.94 11.34
N GLY A 612 -37.16 18.16 12.25
CA GLY A 612 -37.93 19.42 12.39
C GLY A 612 -37.70 20.16 13.72
N ARG A 613 -38.37 21.31 13.91
CA ARG A 613 -38.36 22.07 15.18
C ARG A 613 -39.16 21.42 16.30
N THR A 614 -39.97 20.40 15.99
CA THR A 614 -40.73 19.62 16.96
C THR A 614 -39.81 18.65 17.69
N ALA A 615 -39.78 18.75 19.02
CA ALA A 615 -39.03 17.85 19.86
C ALA A 615 -39.47 16.38 19.63
N PRO A 616 -38.53 15.43 19.56
CA PRO A 616 -38.86 14.02 19.43
C PRO A 616 -39.61 13.52 20.68
N PRO A 617 -40.47 12.49 20.57
CA PRO A 617 -41.06 11.85 21.74
C PRO A 617 -39.94 11.22 22.57
N SER A 618 -39.74 11.70 23.80
CA SER A 618 -38.63 11.30 24.64
C SER A 618 -39.05 10.95 26.06
N LYS A 619 -38.51 9.86 26.59
CA LYS A 619 -38.68 9.41 27.98
C LYS A 619 -37.35 9.55 28.74
N VAL A 620 -37.39 10.13 29.93
CA VAL A 620 -36.22 10.28 30.80
C VAL A 620 -36.27 9.25 31.92
N VAL A 621 -35.14 8.60 32.20
CA VAL A 621 -35.00 7.62 33.28
C VAL A 621 -33.72 7.89 34.05
N HIS A 622 -33.79 7.86 35.39
CA HIS A 622 -32.61 7.85 36.25
C HIS A 622 -32.07 6.42 36.39
N LEU A 623 -30.77 6.26 36.16
CA LEU A 623 -30.08 4.97 36.17
C LEU A 623 -29.80 4.51 37.60
N GLY A 624 -30.10 3.25 37.90
CA GLY A 624 -29.72 2.63 39.17
C GLY A 624 -28.27 2.13 39.17
N ASP A 625 -27.71 1.82 40.35
CA ASP A 625 -26.27 1.50 40.56
C ASP A 625 -25.67 0.50 39.56
N LYS A 626 -26.43 -0.55 39.20
CA LYS A 626 -25.99 -1.57 38.23
C LYS A 626 -25.82 -0.99 36.83
N GLU A 627 -26.72 -0.12 36.41
CA GLU A 627 -26.69 0.53 35.09
C GLU A 627 -25.58 1.57 35.02
N GLN A 628 -25.36 2.33 36.11
CA GLN A 628 -24.23 3.26 36.22
C GLN A 628 -22.88 2.50 36.12
N SER A 629 -22.76 1.36 36.80
CA SER A 629 -21.56 0.50 36.70
C SER A 629 -21.35 -0.05 35.28
N ASN A 630 -22.43 -0.42 34.58
CA ASN A 630 -22.34 -0.85 33.19
C ASN A 630 -21.94 0.29 32.26
N TRP A 631 -22.50 1.49 32.44
CA TRP A 631 -22.13 2.68 31.69
C TRP A 631 -20.64 2.99 31.84
N ALA A 632 -20.11 2.95 33.06
CA ALA A 632 -18.68 3.17 33.31
C ALA A 632 -17.79 2.13 32.60
N LYS A 633 -18.20 0.84 32.59
CA LYS A 633 -17.50 -0.22 31.84
C LYS A 633 -17.59 -0.04 30.33
N GLU A 634 -18.73 0.42 29.81
CA GLU A 634 -18.92 0.73 28.39
C GLU A 634 -17.96 1.86 27.97
N VAL A 635 -17.93 2.97 28.72
CA VAL A 635 -17.02 4.08 28.47
C VAL A 635 -15.56 3.62 28.52
N GLN A 636 -15.16 2.89 29.56
CA GLN A 636 -13.80 2.36 29.68
C GLN A 636 -13.43 1.45 28.51
N GLY A 637 -14.33 0.54 28.11
CA GLY A 637 -14.11 -0.38 26.99
C GLY A 637 -13.98 0.34 25.64
N ILE A 638 -14.79 1.39 25.41
CA ILE A 638 -14.68 2.21 24.19
C ILE A 638 -13.35 2.97 24.19
N SER A 639 -12.99 3.64 25.28
CA SER A 639 -11.73 4.38 25.38
C SER A 639 -10.50 3.49 25.21
N GLU A 640 -10.49 2.29 25.82
CA GLU A 640 -9.41 1.32 25.63
C GLU A 640 -9.34 0.84 24.18
N HIS A 641 -10.49 0.59 23.53
CA HIS A 641 -10.52 0.20 22.13
C HIS A 641 -9.94 1.28 21.22
N TYR A 642 -10.35 2.55 21.38
CA TYR A 642 -9.82 3.67 20.59
C TYR A 642 -8.32 3.85 20.82
N LEU A 643 -7.85 3.78 22.06
CA LEU A 643 -6.43 3.90 22.39
C LEU A 643 -5.62 2.75 21.77
N ARG A 644 -6.00 1.51 22.07
CA ARG A 644 -5.23 0.31 21.70
C ARG A 644 -5.29 -0.01 20.21
N ARG A 645 -6.44 0.20 19.54
CA ARG A 645 -6.63 -0.18 18.12
C ARG A 645 -6.44 0.98 17.15
N LYS A 646 -6.74 2.22 17.56
CA LYS A 646 -6.70 3.40 16.67
C LYS A 646 -5.65 4.43 17.05
N GLY A 647 -5.01 4.34 18.22
CA GLY A 647 -4.09 5.38 18.71
C GLY A 647 -4.80 6.69 19.06
N ILE A 648 -6.08 6.64 19.43
CA ILE A 648 -6.88 7.82 19.75
C ILE A 648 -7.14 7.88 21.26
N ILE A 649 -6.79 9.00 21.88
CA ILE A 649 -7.05 9.30 23.28
C ILE A 649 -8.38 10.05 23.37
N ILE A 650 -9.36 9.38 23.96
CA ILE A 650 -10.63 9.97 24.37
C ILE A 650 -10.43 10.44 25.81
N ASN A 651 -10.52 11.76 26.03
CA ASN A 651 -10.43 12.38 27.34
C ASN A 651 -11.70 12.08 28.18
N GLU A 652 -11.94 12.83 29.25
CA GLU A 652 -13.10 12.60 30.12
C GLU A 652 -14.42 12.63 29.33
N THR A 653 -15.26 11.61 29.51
CA THR A 653 -16.50 11.41 28.74
C THR A 653 -17.70 11.89 29.54
N SER A 654 -18.35 12.96 29.08
CA SER A 654 -19.54 13.51 29.73
C SER A 654 -20.84 12.83 29.30
N ALA A 655 -20.90 12.27 28.08
CA ALA A 655 -22.12 11.65 27.56
C ALA A 655 -21.82 10.51 26.57
N VAL A 656 -22.69 9.50 26.59
CA VAL A 656 -22.73 8.37 25.66
C VAL A 656 -24.03 8.43 24.86
N VAL A 657 -23.90 8.27 23.55
CA VAL A 657 -24.99 8.22 22.58
C VAL A 657 -25.18 6.79 22.11
N TYR A 658 -26.41 6.29 22.24
CA TYR A 658 -26.80 4.98 21.77
C TYR A 658 -27.49 5.11 20.41
N ALA A 659 -26.92 4.50 19.38
CA ALA A 659 -27.37 4.68 18.01
C ALA A 659 -27.49 3.37 17.23
N GLN A 660 -28.34 3.39 16.20
CA GLN A 660 -28.55 2.31 15.24
C GLN A 660 -27.84 2.65 13.93
N LEU A 661 -26.90 1.82 13.49
CA LEU A 661 -26.16 2.03 12.23
C LEU A 661 -27.09 1.90 11.01
N LEU A 662 -26.84 2.69 9.96
CA LEU A 662 -27.54 2.58 8.67
C LEU A 662 -27.17 1.24 8.00
N THR A 663 -28.15 0.37 7.77
CA THR A 663 -27.94 -0.93 7.10
C THR A 663 -28.20 -0.89 5.60
N GLY A 664 -29.03 0.05 5.15
CA GLY A 664 -29.36 0.19 3.75
C GLY A 664 -30.55 1.11 3.53
N ARG A 665 -31.19 0.94 2.38
CA ARG A 665 -32.39 1.69 2.01
C ARG A 665 -33.43 0.73 1.43
N LYS A 666 -34.69 1.05 1.63
CA LYS A 666 -35.83 0.28 1.14
C LYS A 666 -36.76 1.20 0.37
N TYR A 667 -37.17 0.77 -0.82
CA TYR A 667 -38.26 1.43 -1.54
C TYR A 667 -39.57 1.17 -0.80
N GLN A 668 -40.27 2.24 -0.45
CA GLN A 668 -41.59 2.23 0.11
C GLN A 668 -42.57 2.81 -0.91
N ILE A 669 -43.67 2.10 -1.14
CA ILE A 669 -44.70 2.49 -2.09
C ILE A 669 -45.80 3.18 -1.29
N ASN A 670 -46.08 4.43 -1.62
CA ASN A 670 -47.19 5.17 -1.04
C ASN A 670 -48.52 4.74 -1.69
N GLN A 671 -49.64 5.03 -1.02
CA GLN A 671 -50.99 4.73 -1.52
C GLN A 671 -51.29 5.38 -2.89
N ASN A 672 -50.54 6.43 -3.25
CA ASN A 672 -50.69 7.15 -4.52
C ASN A 672 -49.81 6.57 -5.65
N GLY A 673 -49.13 5.43 -5.44
CA GLY A 673 -48.20 4.83 -6.42
C GLY A 673 -46.82 5.48 -6.49
N GLU A 674 -46.58 6.55 -5.73
CA GLU A 674 -45.25 7.16 -5.58
C GLU A 674 -44.29 6.23 -4.82
N VAL A 675 -43.10 6.04 -5.36
CA VAL A 675 -42.03 5.26 -4.73
C VAL A 675 -41.06 6.22 -4.03
N ARG A 676 -40.84 6.01 -2.73
CA ARG A 676 -39.85 6.77 -1.95
C ARG A 676 -38.80 5.83 -1.38
N LEU A 677 -37.55 6.28 -1.37
CA LEU A 677 -36.44 5.51 -0.84
C LEU A 677 -36.20 5.90 0.63
N GLU A 678 -36.54 5.02 1.57
CA GLU A 678 -36.37 5.25 3.01
C GLU A 678 -35.12 4.57 3.55
N LYS A 679 -34.45 5.22 4.52
CA LYS A 679 -33.30 4.65 5.24
C LYS A 679 -33.75 3.52 6.17
N GLN A 680 -32.97 2.45 6.21
CA GLN A 680 -33.18 1.32 7.11
C GLN A 680 -32.05 1.27 8.12
N TRP A 681 -32.40 1.06 9.38
CA TRP A 681 -31.46 1.09 10.49
C TRP A 681 -31.33 -0.28 11.13
N SER A 682 -30.15 -0.56 11.69
CA SER A 682 -29.87 -1.79 12.40
C SER A 682 -30.84 -2.00 13.56
N LYS A 683 -31.20 -3.26 13.80
CA LYS A 683 -31.97 -3.64 15.00
C LYS A 683 -31.12 -3.53 16.27
N GLN A 684 -29.80 -3.67 16.13
CA GLN A 684 -28.86 -3.56 17.24
C GLN A 684 -28.57 -2.09 17.54
N VAL A 685 -28.63 -1.74 18.83
CA VAL A 685 -28.24 -0.43 19.35
C VAL A 685 -26.83 -0.55 19.91
N VAL A 686 -25.94 0.37 19.52
CA VAL A 686 -24.52 0.37 19.90
C VAL A 686 -24.17 1.68 20.60
N PRO A 687 -23.38 1.66 21.70
CA PRO A 687 -22.92 2.87 22.38
C PRO A 687 -21.76 3.55 21.65
N PHE A 688 -21.80 4.87 21.59
CA PHE A 688 -20.75 5.74 21.06
C PHE A 688 -20.51 6.91 22.00
N VAL A 689 -19.26 7.27 22.21
CA VAL A 689 -18.90 8.42 23.05
C VAL A 689 -19.21 9.72 22.29
N TYR A 690 -19.89 10.68 22.94
CA TYR A 690 -20.40 11.88 22.27
C TYR A 690 -19.30 12.68 21.56
N GLN A 691 -18.10 12.79 22.15
CA GLN A 691 -16.99 13.55 21.55
C GLN A 691 -16.43 12.93 20.26
N THR A 692 -16.80 11.68 19.95
CA THR A 692 -16.38 10.98 18.72
C THR A 692 -17.40 11.07 17.59
N ILE A 693 -18.50 11.81 17.79
CA ILE A 693 -19.62 11.92 16.87
C ILE A 693 -19.51 13.23 16.09
N VAL A 694 -19.84 13.16 14.80
CA VAL A 694 -19.88 14.33 13.93
C VAL A 694 -21.32 14.62 13.52
N LYS A 695 -21.72 15.88 13.65
CA LYS A 695 -23.07 16.38 13.35
C LYS A 695 -23.09 17.12 12.01
N ASP A 696 -24.27 17.17 11.37
CA ASP A 696 -24.60 18.09 10.28
C ASP A 696 -23.64 18.10 9.07
N ILE A 697 -23.06 16.95 8.73
CA ILE A 697 -22.22 16.81 7.54
C ILE A 697 -23.09 16.80 6.28
N ARG A 698 -22.80 17.69 5.34
CA ARG A 698 -23.30 17.55 3.96
C ARG A 698 -22.50 16.45 3.27
N ALA A 699 -23.08 15.26 3.21
CA ALA A 699 -22.46 14.09 2.60
C ALA A 699 -22.90 13.95 1.13
N PHE A 700 -21.94 13.69 0.25
CA PHE A 700 -22.22 13.26 -1.12
C PHE A 700 -22.41 11.74 -1.14
N ASP A 701 -23.58 11.29 -1.58
CA ASP A 701 -23.86 9.87 -1.82
C ASP A 701 -24.36 9.69 -3.25
N SER A 702 -23.59 9.02 -4.11
CA SER A 702 -23.95 8.78 -5.50
C SER A 702 -25.04 7.72 -5.69
N ARG A 703 -25.50 7.04 -4.62
CA ARG A 703 -26.51 5.97 -4.67
C ARG A 703 -27.96 6.47 -4.71
N PHE A 704 -28.20 7.69 -5.20
CA PHE A 704 -29.58 8.16 -5.42
C PHE A 704 -30.12 7.51 -6.69
N SER A 705 -31.06 6.58 -6.52
CA SER A 705 -31.81 6.05 -7.67
C SER A 705 -32.81 7.10 -8.15
N ASN A 706 -32.94 7.25 -9.47
CA ASN A 706 -33.98 8.08 -10.07
C ASN A 706 -35.36 7.40 -10.13
N ILE A 707 -35.54 6.26 -9.43
CA ILE A 707 -36.79 5.49 -9.41
C ILE A 707 -37.84 6.27 -8.62
N LYS A 708 -38.91 6.69 -9.30
CA LYS A 708 -40.00 7.48 -8.70
C LYS A 708 -41.36 6.79 -8.81
N THR A 709 -41.51 5.91 -9.78
CA THR A 709 -42.79 5.24 -10.08
C THR A 709 -42.70 3.73 -9.91
N LEU A 710 -43.86 3.07 -9.86
CA LEU A 710 -43.96 1.62 -9.82
C LEU A 710 -43.38 0.97 -11.09
N ASP A 711 -43.56 1.60 -12.26
CA ASP A 711 -43.01 1.16 -13.55
C ASP A 711 -41.48 1.24 -13.57
N ASP A 712 -40.89 2.28 -12.97
CA ASP A 712 -39.44 2.39 -12.85
C ASP A 712 -38.86 1.29 -11.96
N LEU A 713 -39.61 0.87 -10.94
CA LEU A 713 -39.18 -0.14 -9.97
C LEU A 713 -39.32 -1.56 -10.55
N PHE A 714 -40.35 -1.80 -11.36
CA PHE A 714 -40.65 -3.08 -12.00
C PHE A 714 -40.77 -2.90 -13.52
N PRO A 715 -39.65 -2.65 -14.23
CA PRO A 715 -39.71 -2.43 -15.66
C PRO A 715 -40.16 -3.69 -16.40
N LEU A 716 -40.80 -3.50 -17.56
CA LEU A 716 -41.29 -4.59 -18.41
C LEU A 716 -40.18 -5.62 -18.68
N ARG A 717 -40.51 -6.92 -18.57
CA ARG A 717 -39.58 -8.05 -18.73
C ARG A 717 -38.47 -8.14 -17.68
N SER A 718 -38.56 -7.38 -16.59
CA SER A 718 -37.65 -7.59 -15.47
C SER A 718 -37.95 -8.89 -14.74
N MET A 719 -36.89 -9.52 -14.24
CA MET A 719 -36.99 -10.71 -13.41
C MET A 719 -37.23 -10.30 -11.96
N VAL A 720 -38.22 -10.92 -11.33
CA VAL A 720 -38.61 -10.71 -9.93
C VAL A 720 -38.72 -12.05 -9.20
N PHE A 721 -38.74 -12.01 -7.87
CA PHE A 721 -38.92 -13.18 -7.01
C PHE A 721 -40.15 -13.00 -6.12
N MET A 722 -40.95 -14.05 -5.97
CA MET A 722 -42.12 -14.02 -5.10
C MET A 722 -41.71 -14.15 -3.63
N LEU A 723 -42.18 -13.23 -2.77
CA LEU A 723 -41.95 -13.28 -1.32
C LEU A 723 -43.17 -13.75 -0.53
N GLY A 724 -44.29 -14.00 -1.19
CA GLY A 724 -45.52 -14.49 -0.56
C GLY A 724 -45.68 -16.00 -0.69
N THR A 725 -46.45 -16.59 0.24
CA THR A 725 -46.90 -17.98 0.15
C THR A 725 -48.04 -18.12 -0.86
N PRO A 726 -48.15 -19.26 -1.58
CA PRO A 726 -47.35 -20.48 -1.47
C PRO A 726 -46.06 -20.52 -2.31
N TYR A 727 -45.82 -19.55 -3.18
CA TYR A 727 -44.75 -19.60 -4.20
C TYR A 727 -43.46 -18.89 -3.79
N TYR A 728 -43.12 -18.90 -2.50
CA TYR A 728 -41.95 -18.18 -1.97
C TYR A 728 -40.66 -18.61 -2.69
N GLY A 729 -39.89 -17.65 -3.20
CA GLY A 729 -38.64 -17.88 -3.92
C GLY A 729 -38.79 -18.22 -5.41
N CYS A 730 -40.02 -18.40 -5.92
CA CYS A 730 -40.23 -18.63 -7.36
C CYS A 730 -39.84 -17.40 -8.18
N THR A 731 -39.19 -17.63 -9.32
CA THR A 731 -38.81 -16.58 -10.28
C THR A 731 -39.97 -16.25 -11.19
N GLY A 732 -40.16 -14.98 -11.51
CA GLY A 732 -41.16 -14.52 -12.47
C GLY A 732 -40.70 -13.35 -13.31
N GLU A 733 -41.38 -13.13 -14.43
CA GLU A 733 -41.12 -12.05 -15.37
C GLU A 733 -42.28 -11.04 -15.37
N VAL A 734 -41.96 -9.76 -15.19
CA VAL A 734 -42.92 -8.66 -15.20
C VAL A 734 -43.53 -8.47 -16.59
N GLN A 735 -44.85 -8.47 -16.67
CA GLN A 735 -45.63 -8.26 -17.88
C GLN A 735 -46.15 -6.83 -17.98
N ASP A 736 -46.78 -6.51 -19.10
CA ASP A 736 -47.49 -5.24 -19.26
C ASP A 736 -48.55 -5.11 -18.16
N SER A 737 -48.40 -4.04 -17.36
CA SER A 737 -49.18 -3.76 -16.17
C SER A 737 -49.98 -2.45 -16.31
N GLY A 738 -50.03 -1.86 -17.51
CA GLY A 738 -50.68 -0.56 -17.73
C GLY A 738 -52.14 -0.47 -17.31
N ASP A 739 -52.84 -1.60 -17.23
CA ASP A 739 -54.24 -1.70 -16.80
C ASP A 739 -54.43 -1.81 -15.27
N VAL A 740 -53.40 -2.26 -14.52
CA VAL A 740 -53.48 -2.52 -13.06
C VAL A 740 -52.56 -1.61 -12.24
N ILE A 741 -51.68 -0.85 -12.90
CA ILE A 741 -50.66 -0.04 -12.22
C ILE A 741 -51.24 1.14 -11.43
N THR A 742 -52.37 1.69 -11.89
CA THR A 742 -53.12 2.74 -11.20
C THR A 742 -53.71 2.26 -9.87
N GLU A 743 -53.84 0.95 -9.68
CA GLU A 743 -54.26 0.29 -8.45
C GLU A 743 -53.06 -0.12 -7.57
N GLY A 744 -51.83 0.25 -7.94
CA GLY A 744 -50.61 -0.11 -7.22
C GLY A 744 -50.20 -1.58 -7.37
N ARG A 745 -50.66 -2.26 -8.43
CA ARG A 745 -50.38 -3.68 -8.70
C ARG A 745 -49.55 -3.86 -9.97
N ILE A 746 -48.81 -4.97 -10.03
CA ILE A 746 -48.04 -5.41 -11.22
C ILE A 746 -48.48 -6.81 -11.64
N ARG A 747 -48.40 -7.10 -12.95
CA ARG A 747 -48.59 -8.45 -13.50
C ARG A 747 -47.25 -9.14 -13.65
N VAL A 748 -47.17 -10.38 -13.18
CA VAL A 748 -45.96 -11.20 -13.23
C VAL A 748 -46.34 -12.61 -13.63
N ILE A 749 -45.60 -13.20 -14.57
CA ILE A 749 -45.71 -14.62 -14.91
C ILE A 749 -44.62 -15.37 -14.14
N PHE A 750 -45.01 -16.27 -13.24
CA PHE A 750 -44.08 -17.08 -12.45
C PHE A 750 -43.80 -18.44 -13.10
N SER A 751 -42.55 -18.87 -13.00
CA SER A 751 -42.15 -20.25 -13.25
C SER A 751 -42.11 -21.00 -11.91
N ILE A 752 -42.88 -22.08 -11.81
CA ILE A 752 -42.99 -22.88 -10.58
C ILE A 752 -42.20 -24.17 -10.79
N PRO A 753 -40.99 -24.31 -10.23
CA PRO A 753 -40.24 -25.55 -10.29
C PRO A 753 -40.86 -26.61 -9.36
N CYS A 754 -40.66 -27.89 -9.69
CA CYS A 754 -40.99 -28.98 -8.78
C CYS A 754 -39.87 -29.14 -7.74
N GLU A 755 -40.19 -28.99 -6.46
CA GLU A 755 -39.23 -29.24 -5.38
C GLU A 755 -39.00 -30.75 -5.18
N PRO A 756 -37.76 -31.20 -4.92
CA PRO A 756 -37.49 -32.60 -4.61
C PRO A 756 -38.07 -32.98 -3.23
N ASN A 757 -38.68 -34.17 -3.11
CA ASN A 757 -39.13 -34.67 -1.82
C ASN A 757 -37.93 -35.12 -0.97
N LEU A 758 -37.71 -34.44 0.16
CA LEU A 758 -36.64 -34.74 1.12
C LEU A 758 -37.16 -35.31 2.46
N ASP A 759 -38.44 -35.69 2.56
CA ASP A 759 -39.09 -36.12 3.80
C ASP A 759 -38.36 -37.30 4.46
N ALA A 760 -37.93 -38.28 3.66
CA ALA A 760 -37.20 -39.45 4.16
C ALA A 760 -35.85 -39.09 4.80
N LEU A 761 -35.16 -38.04 4.31
CA LEU A 761 -33.91 -37.57 4.88
C LEU A 761 -34.18 -36.79 6.18
N ILE A 762 -35.19 -35.92 6.18
CA ILE A 762 -35.59 -35.12 7.34
C ILE A 762 -36.02 -36.04 8.50
N GLN A 763 -36.88 -37.04 8.23
CA GLN A 763 -37.33 -38.00 9.24
C GLN A 763 -36.16 -38.81 9.84
N ASN A 764 -35.09 -39.04 9.07
CA ASN A 764 -33.91 -39.77 9.53
C ASN A 764 -32.77 -38.85 10.02
N GLN A 765 -32.96 -37.54 10.12
CA GLN A 765 -31.92 -36.57 10.50
C GLN A 765 -31.24 -36.94 11.83
N HIS A 766 -31.98 -37.46 12.81
CA HIS A 766 -31.43 -37.89 14.10
C HIS A 766 -30.45 -39.08 14.00
N LYS A 767 -30.56 -39.92 12.97
CA LYS A 767 -29.61 -41.03 12.73
C LYS A 767 -28.28 -40.52 12.18
N TYR A 768 -28.33 -39.43 11.41
CA TYR A 768 -27.17 -38.83 10.76
C TYR A 768 -26.54 -37.68 11.56
N SER A 769 -27.24 -37.16 12.58
CA SER A 769 -26.74 -36.06 13.41
C SER A 769 -25.54 -36.50 14.26
N ILE A 770 -24.45 -35.75 14.15
CA ILE A 770 -23.25 -35.91 14.97
C ILE A 770 -23.61 -35.63 16.44
N LYS A 771 -23.26 -36.55 17.34
CA LYS A 771 -23.48 -36.40 18.79
C LYS A 771 -22.30 -35.67 19.42
N TYR A 772 -22.55 -34.51 20.02
CA TYR A 772 -21.53 -33.76 20.77
C TYR A 772 -21.52 -34.17 22.24
N ASN A 773 -20.33 -34.35 22.80
CA ASN A 773 -20.13 -34.60 24.23
C ASN A 773 -19.12 -33.59 24.79
N PRO A 774 -19.34 -33.01 25.98
CA PRO A 774 -18.35 -32.19 26.65
C PRO A 774 -17.05 -32.95 26.94
N GLY A 775 -15.91 -32.25 26.96
CA GLY A 775 -14.59 -32.88 27.17
C GLY A 775 -14.46 -33.66 28.48
N TYR A 776 -15.15 -33.26 29.55
CA TYR A 776 -15.15 -33.99 30.82
C TYR A 776 -15.90 -35.34 30.74
N VAL A 777 -16.93 -35.44 29.89
CA VAL A 777 -17.65 -36.69 29.64
C VAL A 777 -16.74 -37.67 28.90
N LEU A 778 -16.00 -37.17 27.91
CA LEU A 778 -15.02 -37.97 27.18
C LEU A 778 -13.87 -38.42 28.08
N ALA A 779 -13.33 -37.51 28.90
CA ALA A 779 -12.28 -37.80 29.88
C ALA A 779 -12.71 -38.88 30.88
N SER A 780 -13.94 -38.78 31.40
CA SER A 780 -14.53 -39.78 32.30
C SER A 780 -14.68 -41.15 31.64
N ARG A 781 -15.15 -41.22 30.38
CA ARG A 781 -15.28 -42.48 29.64
C ARG A 781 -13.95 -43.15 29.32
N LEU A 782 -12.93 -42.34 29.01
CA LEU A 782 -11.59 -42.81 28.67
C LEU A 782 -10.72 -43.09 29.91
N GLY A 783 -11.19 -42.76 31.12
CA GLY A 783 -10.41 -42.93 32.35
C GLY A 783 -9.16 -42.05 32.42
N VAL A 784 -9.16 -40.91 31.73
CA VAL A 784 -8.01 -39.99 31.65
C VAL A 784 -8.38 -38.61 32.19
N SER A 785 -7.38 -37.78 32.48
CA SER A 785 -7.63 -36.39 32.86
C SER A 785 -8.13 -35.58 31.67
N GLY A 786 -8.95 -34.56 31.94
CA GLY A 786 -9.40 -33.61 30.90
C GLY A 786 -8.24 -32.89 30.21
N TYR A 787 -7.11 -32.70 30.92
CA TYR A 787 -5.87 -32.18 30.35
C TYR A 787 -5.29 -33.10 29.27
N LEU A 788 -5.26 -34.41 29.52
CA LEU A 788 -4.73 -35.38 28.55
C LEU A 788 -5.63 -35.48 27.31
N VAL A 789 -6.97 -35.44 27.49
CA VAL A 789 -7.91 -35.34 26.37
C VAL A 789 -7.63 -34.10 25.53
N SER A 790 -7.46 -32.92 26.16
CA SER A 790 -7.12 -31.67 25.46
C SER A 790 -5.82 -31.75 24.67
N ARG A 791 -4.80 -32.45 25.20
CA ARG A 791 -3.53 -32.67 24.50
C ARG A 791 -3.68 -33.62 23.31
N PHE A 792 -4.43 -34.72 23.45
CA PHE A 792 -4.67 -35.69 22.37
C PHE A 792 -5.57 -35.15 21.26
N THR A 793 -6.59 -34.35 21.60
CA THR A 793 -7.48 -33.74 20.61
C THR A 793 -6.92 -32.45 20.01
N GLY A 794 -5.84 -31.91 20.58
CA GLY A 794 -5.09 -30.78 20.06
C GLY A 794 -3.97 -31.18 19.09
N SER A 795 -3.12 -30.20 18.73
CA SER A 795 -1.88 -30.46 17.97
C SER A 795 -0.69 -30.61 18.92
N ILE A 796 -0.02 -31.77 18.89
CA ILE A 796 1.25 -31.98 19.60
C ILE A 796 2.39 -31.79 18.60
N PHE A 797 3.22 -30.77 18.82
CA PHE A 797 4.44 -30.57 18.02
C PHE A 797 5.62 -31.22 18.72
N ILE A 798 6.25 -32.17 18.03
CA ILE A 798 7.44 -32.86 18.52
C ILE A 798 8.61 -32.38 17.67
N GLY A 799 9.40 -31.45 18.22
CA GLY A 799 10.67 -31.03 17.65
C GLY A 799 11.82 -31.87 18.20
N ARG A 800 12.83 -32.15 17.38
CA ARG A 800 14.13 -32.60 17.91
C ARG A 800 14.70 -31.43 18.70
N GLY A 801 14.74 -31.53 20.02
CA GLY A 801 15.39 -30.52 20.87
C GLY A 801 16.83 -30.31 20.41
N SER A 802 17.26 -29.05 20.31
CA SER A 802 18.68 -28.72 20.18
C SER A 802 19.42 -29.42 21.31
N ARG A 803 20.34 -30.34 20.99
CA ARG A 803 21.31 -30.82 21.97
C ARG A 803 21.97 -29.57 22.55
N ARG A 804 21.73 -29.27 23.83
CA ARG A 804 22.57 -28.35 24.60
C ARG A 804 24.02 -28.81 24.38
N LYS A 805 24.81 -28.00 23.69
CA LYS A 805 26.27 -28.06 23.74
C LYS A 805 26.71 -26.97 24.69
#